data_AF-A0A1I8GUD1-F1
#
_entry.id   AF-A0A1I8GUD1-F1
#
_cell.length_a   1.000
_cell.length_b   1.000
_cell.length_c   1.000
_cell.angle_alpha   90.00
_cell.angle_beta   90.00
_cell.angle_gamma   90.00
#
_symmetry.space_group_name_H-M   'P 1'
#
loop_
_entity.id
_entity.type
_entity.pdbx_description
1 polymer ?
#
loop_
_entity_poly.entity_id
_entity_poly.type
_entity_poly.pdbx_seq_one_letter_code
_entity_poly.pdbx_strand_id
1 'polypeptide(L)'
;QATADLPVTFDLGHLVHASVFAALAQLGGAGSSAAVDRCSQRFSIFVGAFHEDPDFRALVLKFLWRGLAFVEESCSYLAYDDCSLWLRHEAARLESVLESGTFAESAWRVLCRKATPVLAAFLSLADRHHGLDALSSGPGWRRNLWLRLARLLLTPAEGFSASTAACEALTRFAQPNAGSVAAAADEPACQLPFAAEVVSSLRKLRQALADANLGYSGGWPSQLMSEFPGTPIGAALDDCGGSGDVAAVLAGDLLLLSRASILNGDAGADVHRLVADLLERQARTDATADASSESEQPARLAAAVWAASVEWRDCLRLSAALMARADGLAASLTEAADGVRRCADLPLAALEHFQLGFSRAGMVAALTNPGHRSAWCRQVRDCGPAVENLLAKVVQLAQEAAAEARAAWQRVQCVQLFLDTVSLPFDAESSVPEGLIQPVRLWNSFLANPHASFKTVTAIRLIEAFLTQTDADIASSLTCCVCDESDEGDEGSPAHLLLACGHRLCRDCSGLPDESESDEDVELADDEQAAEQDGRNSDEAEDAEEPDGSPAGASARLRCPVCQESGVAAAAPAGASFGVRAEFRARCNTFMMETVGRLTFGGGPEPPSPELCRHLVAYVTACDAGGPSETKEFAFFTQNRDPSPVFRSFILQQLLRYSRDSVQQQLTEHLASARDILGQAAAVDLARIVCHCLEDLRMAKLANQVRPDLRLKLALSHLQTGLADQPQPDCLDGLSSLATGRAALTALADALAEDEQRLAGERLDRPATVARSHLKSCRPARVFLLRSLASRLGGGGAVRLLRQHRWLAEVFGDELGGGAAGQDNRGGASQPELLLCHSEEFRTARKAVWQLVLGMGNQRLSCDQRMQSLAAASVVHQLQAMEPRPASLEDVEPQIFVSQLLPEALSSQLGRQLLELLELQVPGQRPEVQHQLRSLLLHAAYLAAVAQPGRSSLLDFFQQLPTKASGWFLPGMPHDLMFEAVQAIRARPAEGENPTLWNPTLYLCPSGHPYIITECGRPWTRGRCNVCQRQIGGAGHDADPDNQVQLDRPDQSQRGFLEDPSDRGGWRSLPAGCVAALRLL
;
A
#
# COMPACT_ATOMS: atom_id res chain seq x y z
N GLN A 1 -58.30 16.78 64.54
CA GLN A 1 -58.91 17.64 63.51
C GLN A 1 -58.33 19.04 63.65
N ALA A 2 -57.85 19.59 62.52
CA ALA A 2 -57.31 20.95 62.33
C ALA A 2 -55.85 21.25 62.76
N THR A 3 -54.89 20.51 62.19
CA THR A 3 -53.73 21.16 61.54
C THR A 3 -53.57 20.46 60.21
N ALA A 4 -54.08 21.08 59.15
CA ALA A 4 -53.82 20.64 57.79
C ALA A 4 -52.31 20.50 57.59
N ASP A 5 -51.89 19.43 56.92
CA ASP A 5 -50.55 19.23 56.41
C ASP A 5 -50.14 20.47 55.61
N LEU A 6 -49.51 21.44 56.28
CA LEU A 6 -48.78 22.50 55.59
C LEU A 6 -47.55 21.80 55.01
N PRO A 7 -47.43 21.72 53.67
CA PRO A 7 -46.24 21.14 53.07
C PRO A 7 -45.02 21.90 53.61
N VAL A 8 -44.00 21.18 54.08
CA VAL A 8 -42.73 21.79 54.43
C VAL A 8 -42.13 22.38 53.15
N THR A 9 -42.27 23.68 52.96
CA THR A 9 -41.71 24.39 51.82
C THR A 9 -40.27 24.77 52.13
N PHE A 10 -39.33 24.36 51.28
CA PHE A 10 -37.93 24.78 51.34
C PHE A 10 -37.54 25.50 50.05
N ASP A 11 -36.60 26.44 50.15
CA ASP A 11 -36.15 27.23 48.99
C ASP A 11 -35.19 26.41 48.12
N LEU A 12 -35.64 26.07 46.92
CA LEU A 12 -34.84 25.40 45.90
C LEU A 12 -33.56 26.18 45.55
N GLY A 13 -33.56 27.51 45.68
CA GLY A 13 -32.36 28.34 45.46
C GLY A 13 -31.24 28.03 46.45
N HIS A 14 -31.57 27.87 47.73
CA HIS A 14 -30.62 27.45 48.76
C HIS A 14 -30.09 26.03 48.49
N LEU A 15 -30.96 25.14 48.00
CA LEU A 15 -30.56 23.77 47.65
C LEU A 15 -29.57 23.73 46.48
N VAL A 16 -29.72 24.62 45.49
CA VAL A 16 -28.76 24.78 44.38
C VAL A 16 -27.38 25.19 44.92
N HIS A 17 -27.32 26.24 45.75
CA HIS A 17 -26.04 26.71 46.32
C HIS A 17 -25.34 25.64 47.16
N ALA A 18 -26.09 24.90 47.98
CA ALA A 18 -25.53 23.84 48.81
C ALA A 18 -25.01 22.63 48.01
N SER A 19 -25.51 22.43 46.79
CA SER A 19 -25.28 21.18 46.04
C SER A 19 -24.41 21.35 44.79
N VAL A 20 -24.22 22.57 44.28
CA VAL A 20 -23.51 22.85 43.01
C VAL A 20 -22.03 22.44 43.04
N PHE A 21 -21.33 22.65 44.16
CA PHE A 21 -19.92 22.28 44.27
C PHE A 21 -19.74 20.76 44.20
N ALA A 22 -20.58 20.02 44.93
CA ALA A 22 -20.60 18.55 44.87
C ALA A 22 -20.99 18.04 43.48
N ALA A 23 -21.87 18.76 42.77
CA ALA A 23 -22.27 18.40 41.42
C ALA A 23 -21.13 18.57 40.42
N LEU A 24 -20.36 19.66 40.53
CA LEU A 24 -19.15 19.89 39.72
C LEU A 24 -18.06 18.85 40.00
N ALA A 25 -17.93 18.39 41.25
CA ALA A 25 -17.00 17.33 41.61
C ALA A 25 -17.33 16.00 40.91
N GLN A 26 -18.60 15.72 40.60
CA GLN A 26 -19.01 14.51 39.85
C GLN A 26 -18.65 14.57 38.35
N LEU A 27 -18.30 15.75 37.83
CA LEU A 27 -17.89 15.97 36.43
C LEU A 27 -16.37 15.87 36.22
N GLY A 28 -15.59 15.57 37.27
CA GLY A 28 -14.12 15.60 37.24
C GLY A 28 -13.51 14.56 36.29
N GLY A 29 -12.68 15.01 35.35
CA GLY A 29 -11.76 14.14 34.61
C GLY A 29 -10.47 13.87 35.39
N ALA A 30 -9.78 12.77 35.08
CA ALA A 30 -8.54 12.37 35.74
C ALA A 30 -7.46 13.48 35.73
N GLY A 31 -7.15 14.04 36.90
CA GLY A 31 -5.86 14.64 37.29
C GLY A 31 -5.20 15.76 36.46
N SER A 32 -5.78 16.26 35.36
CA SER A 32 -5.15 17.28 34.52
C SER A 32 -5.39 18.72 35.05
N SER A 33 -4.38 19.60 34.94
CA SER A 33 -4.49 21.01 35.36
C SER A 33 -5.66 21.72 34.67
N ALA A 34 -5.88 21.46 33.37
CA ALA A 34 -6.94 22.08 32.59
C ALA A 34 -8.36 21.71 33.08
N ALA A 35 -8.55 20.48 33.58
CA ALA A 35 -9.83 20.04 34.13
C ALA A 35 -10.15 20.76 35.46
N VAL A 36 -9.13 21.00 36.29
CA VAL A 36 -9.25 21.74 37.56
C VAL A 36 -9.59 23.21 37.29
N ASP A 37 -8.91 23.82 36.31
CA ASP A 37 -9.16 25.21 35.90
C ASP A 37 -10.58 25.37 35.35
N ARG A 38 -11.07 24.44 34.51
CA ARG A 38 -12.44 24.48 33.97
C ARG A 38 -13.50 24.31 35.06
N CYS A 39 -13.27 23.45 36.06
CA CYS A 39 -14.19 23.28 37.18
C CYS A 39 -14.40 24.59 37.96
N SER A 40 -13.31 25.33 38.20
CA SER A 40 -13.35 26.64 38.85
C SER A 40 -14.09 27.69 38.00
N GLN A 41 -13.86 27.69 36.69
CA GLN A 41 -14.59 28.55 35.75
C GLN A 41 -16.09 28.24 35.73
N ARG A 42 -16.48 26.96 35.63
CA ARG A 42 -17.88 26.51 35.68
C ARG A 42 -18.60 27.01 36.93
N PHE A 43 -17.95 26.89 38.09
CA PHE A 43 -18.50 27.37 39.36
C PHE A 43 -18.75 28.88 39.31
N SER A 44 -17.74 29.66 38.89
CA SER A 44 -17.84 31.12 38.83
C SER A 44 -18.95 31.58 37.88
N ILE A 45 -19.02 31.00 36.67
CA ILE A 45 -20.01 31.37 35.65
C ILE A 45 -21.40 30.99 36.11
N PHE A 46 -21.59 29.76 36.59
CA PHE A 46 -22.89 29.25 37.01
C PHE A 46 -23.46 30.05 38.19
N VAL A 47 -22.66 30.27 39.25
CA VAL A 47 -23.12 30.99 40.45
C VAL A 47 -23.41 32.46 40.13
N GLY A 48 -22.54 33.11 39.33
CA GLY A 48 -22.78 34.47 38.86
C GLY A 48 -24.10 34.58 38.08
N ALA A 49 -24.28 33.73 37.06
CA ALA A 49 -25.50 33.71 36.25
C ALA A 49 -26.76 33.37 37.07
N PHE A 50 -26.66 32.47 38.06
CA PHE A 50 -27.79 32.08 38.90
C PHE A 50 -28.30 33.23 39.80
N HIS A 51 -27.40 34.13 40.21
CA HIS A 51 -27.78 35.32 40.98
C HIS A 51 -28.24 36.48 40.12
N GLU A 52 -27.55 36.72 39.00
CA GLU A 52 -27.74 37.92 38.18
C GLU A 52 -28.81 37.77 37.09
N ASP A 53 -29.09 36.55 36.62
CA ASP A 53 -30.02 36.29 35.52
C ASP A 53 -31.29 35.56 36.00
N PRO A 54 -32.46 36.23 36.03
CA PRO A 54 -33.71 35.61 36.48
C PRO A 54 -34.18 34.48 35.55
N ASP A 55 -33.88 34.55 34.25
CA ASP A 55 -34.27 33.55 33.27
C ASP A 55 -33.43 32.28 33.40
N PHE A 56 -32.13 32.43 33.62
CA PHE A 56 -31.24 31.33 33.94
C PHE A 56 -31.62 30.68 35.27
N ARG A 57 -31.88 31.50 36.31
CA ARG A 57 -32.34 31.02 37.61
C ARG A 57 -33.63 30.20 37.48
N ALA A 58 -34.62 30.71 36.75
CA ALA A 58 -35.87 30.00 36.51
C ALA A 58 -35.66 28.66 35.78
N LEU A 59 -34.75 28.62 34.79
CA LEU A 59 -34.40 27.40 34.07
C LEU A 59 -33.80 26.34 34.98
N VAL A 60 -32.79 26.71 35.78
CA VAL A 60 -32.11 25.81 36.72
C VAL A 60 -33.10 25.27 37.75
N LEU A 61 -33.94 26.13 38.32
CA LEU A 61 -34.94 25.73 39.30
C LEU A 61 -35.98 24.78 38.69
N LYS A 62 -36.42 25.04 37.46
CA LYS A 62 -37.36 24.16 36.73
C LYS A 62 -36.73 22.80 36.40
N PHE A 63 -35.46 22.78 36.00
CA PHE A 63 -34.71 21.55 35.77
C PHE A 63 -34.58 20.74 37.06
N LEU A 64 -34.17 21.39 38.15
CA LEU A 64 -33.99 20.75 39.45
C LEU A 64 -35.30 20.14 39.94
N TRP A 65 -36.41 20.89 39.86
CA TRP A 65 -37.73 20.40 40.25
C TRP A 65 -38.15 19.15 39.46
N ARG A 66 -38.07 19.20 38.12
CA ARG A 66 -38.44 18.07 37.25
C ARG A 66 -37.48 16.89 37.40
N GLY A 67 -36.19 17.15 37.58
CA GLY A 67 -35.17 16.11 37.78
C GLY A 67 -35.29 15.41 39.12
N LEU A 68 -35.65 16.14 40.19
CA LEU A 68 -35.95 15.52 41.49
C LEU A 68 -37.15 14.59 41.41
N ALA A 69 -38.22 15.00 40.71
CA ALA A 69 -39.37 14.14 40.44
C ALA A 69 -38.98 12.90 39.62
N PHE A 70 -38.11 13.05 38.60
CA PHE A 70 -37.60 11.92 37.82
C PHE A 70 -36.80 10.92 38.67
N VAL A 71 -35.89 11.42 39.52
CA VAL A 71 -35.09 10.59 40.42
C VAL A 71 -35.99 9.87 41.42
N GLU A 72 -37.03 10.52 41.92
CA GLU A 72 -38.01 9.92 42.82
C GLU A 72 -38.79 8.77 42.16
N GLU A 73 -39.25 8.96 40.93
CA GLU A 73 -39.96 7.93 40.16
C GLU A 73 -39.03 6.77 39.76
N SER A 74 -37.79 7.07 39.37
CA SER A 74 -36.77 6.09 38.97
C SER A 74 -36.19 5.29 40.14
N CYS A 75 -36.10 5.88 41.34
CA CYS A 75 -35.64 5.20 42.55
C CYS A 75 -36.70 4.31 43.21
N SER A 76 -37.97 4.36 42.76
CA SER A 76 -39.05 3.49 43.26
C SER A 76 -38.80 1.99 43.01
N TYR A 77 -37.84 1.63 42.16
CA TYR A 77 -37.45 0.24 41.90
C TYR A 77 -36.54 -0.38 42.98
N LEU A 78 -36.05 0.41 43.94
CA LEU A 78 -35.20 -0.06 45.04
C LEU A 78 -35.94 -0.05 46.39
N ALA A 79 -36.85 -1.02 46.55
CA ALA A 79 -37.19 -1.69 47.81
C ALA A 79 -37.70 -0.85 49.00
N TYR A 80 -38.53 0.17 48.79
CA TYR A 80 -39.38 0.74 49.86
C TYR A 80 -40.81 0.98 49.33
N ASP A 81 -41.81 0.52 50.09
CA ASP A 81 -43.23 0.50 49.68
C ASP A 81 -43.91 1.89 49.60
N ASP A 82 -43.22 3.00 49.91
CA ASP A 82 -43.76 4.34 49.69
C ASP A 82 -42.66 5.44 49.72
N CYS A 83 -42.32 6.03 48.56
CA CYS A 83 -41.35 7.14 48.45
C CYS A 83 -41.79 8.41 49.20
N SER A 84 -43.10 8.57 49.45
CA SER A 84 -43.66 9.72 50.17
C SER A 84 -43.24 9.77 51.65
N LEU A 85 -42.74 8.66 52.20
CA LEU A 85 -42.36 8.52 53.61
C LEU A 85 -40.84 8.70 53.86
N TRP A 86 -40.09 9.28 52.93
CA TRP A 86 -38.63 9.38 53.04
C TRP A 86 -38.13 10.08 54.33
N LEU A 87 -38.85 11.08 54.85
CA LEU A 87 -38.52 11.74 56.12
C LEU A 87 -38.62 10.78 57.31
N ARG A 88 -39.61 9.87 57.29
CA ARG A 88 -39.77 8.84 58.31
C ARG A 88 -38.62 7.82 58.24
N HIS A 89 -38.21 7.45 57.03
CA HIS A 89 -37.07 6.55 56.83
C HIS A 89 -35.76 7.19 57.29
N GLU A 90 -35.54 8.48 57.01
CA GLU A 90 -34.35 9.19 57.49
C GLU A 90 -34.36 9.34 59.02
N ALA A 91 -35.52 9.61 59.64
CA ALA A 91 -35.64 9.68 61.09
C ALA A 91 -35.32 8.33 61.78
N ALA A 92 -35.55 7.21 61.09
CA ALA A 92 -35.24 5.87 61.58
C ALA A 92 -33.74 5.50 61.44
N ARG A 93 -32.94 6.28 60.70
CA ARG A 93 -31.49 6.07 60.52
C ARG A 93 -30.71 6.80 61.60
N LEU A 94 -30.59 6.16 62.75
CA LEU A 94 -29.92 6.72 63.94
C LEU A 94 -28.50 7.24 63.62
N GLU A 95 -27.71 6.50 62.85
CA GLU A 95 -26.35 6.89 62.47
C GLU A 95 -26.31 8.22 61.69
N SER A 96 -27.15 8.37 60.67
CA SER A 96 -27.20 9.59 59.84
C SER A 96 -27.62 10.83 60.65
N VAL A 97 -28.57 10.67 61.57
CA VAL A 97 -29.03 11.76 62.44
C VAL A 97 -27.96 12.15 63.46
N LEU A 98 -27.22 11.18 64.02
CA LEU A 98 -26.12 11.43 64.96
C LEU A 98 -24.93 12.12 64.27
N GLU A 99 -24.54 11.67 63.08
CA GLU A 99 -23.47 12.30 62.27
C GLU A 99 -23.82 13.71 61.81
N SER A 100 -25.11 14.02 61.69
CA SER A 100 -25.60 15.33 61.27
C SER A 100 -25.89 16.26 62.46
N GLY A 101 -25.86 15.75 63.70
CA GLY A 101 -26.12 16.48 64.93
C GLY A 101 -27.59 16.85 65.16
N THR A 102 -28.34 17.19 64.11
CA THR A 102 -29.79 17.44 64.18
C THR A 102 -30.55 16.71 63.08
N PHE A 103 -31.83 16.39 63.33
CA PHE A 103 -32.69 15.77 62.32
C PHE A 103 -32.90 16.68 61.10
N ALA A 104 -33.01 18.00 61.31
CA ALA A 104 -33.13 18.98 60.21
C ALA A 104 -31.90 18.96 59.30
N GLU A 105 -30.70 18.89 59.87
CA GLU A 105 -29.45 18.78 59.11
C GLU A 105 -29.34 17.43 58.37
N SER A 106 -29.77 16.32 58.99
CA SER A 106 -29.83 15.00 58.33
C SER A 106 -30.77 15.02 57.12
N ALA A 107 -31.97 15.58 57.29
CA ALA A 107 -32.94 15.73 56.22
C ALA A 107 -32.43 16.66 55.10
N TRP A 108 -31.75 17.76 55.46
CA TRP A 108 -31.12 18.66 54.50
C TRP A 108 -30.04 17.95 53.68
N ARG A 109 -29.17 17.15 54.31
CA ARG A 109 -28.15 16.34 53.61
C ARG A 109 -28.76 15.30 52.68
N VAL A 110 -29.93 14.74 52.99
CA VAL A 110 -30.67 13.87 52.05
C VAL A 110 -31.12 14.65 50.82
N LEU A 111 -31.68 15.85 51.00
CA LEU A 111 -32.09 16.71 49.88
C LEU A 111 -30.89 17.09 49.02
N CYS A 112 -29.76 17.50 49.62
CA CYS A 112 -28.52 17.78 48.89
C CYS A 112 -28.04 16.55 48.10
N ARG A 113 -28.00 15.36 48.72
CA ARG A 113 -27.62 14.10 48.04
C ARG A 113 -28.51 13.77 46.84
N LYS A 114 -29.81 14.09 46.90
CA LYS A 114 -30.73 13.92 45.76
C LYS A 114 -30.55 15.01 44.69
N ALA A 115 -30.24 16.24 45.08
CA ALA A 115 -30.06 17.38 44.18
C ALA A 115 -28.73 17.36 43.42
N THR A 116 -27.65 16.88 44.05
CA THR A 116 -26.31 16.80 43.46
C THR A 116 -26.28 16.11 42.08
N PRO A 117 -26.78 14.87 41.91
CA PRO A 117 -26.74 14.20 40.60
C PRO A 117 -27.63 14.89 39.55
N VAL A 118 -28.74 15.52 39.98
CA VAL A 118 -29.61 16.30 39.09
C VAL A 118 -28.88 17.55 38.56
N LEU A 119 -28.17 18.26 39.43
CA LEU A 119 -27.36 19.42 39.02
C LEU A 119 -26.14 19.01 38.19
N ALA A 120 -25.53 17.85 38.48
CA ALA A 120 -24.43 17.31 37.67
C ALA A 120 -24.93 16.98 36.25
N ALA A 121 -26.11 16.37 36.13
CA ALA A 121 -26.77 16.14 34.84
C ALA A 121 -27.02 17.45 34.08
N PHE A 122 -27.56 18.47 34.73
CA PHE A 122 -27.75 19.80 34.13
C PHE A 122 -26.42 20.36 33.60
N LEU A 123 -25.39 20.42 34.44
CA LEU A 123 -24.08 20.99 34.11
C LEU A 123 -23.38 20.20 32.99
N SER A 124 -23.52 18.87 32.95
CA SER A 124 -22.96 18.02 31.89
C SER A 124 -23.51 18.33 30.50
N LEU A 125 -24.76 18.81 30.43
CA LEU A 125 -25.43 19.19 29.19
C LEU A 125 -25.22 20.68 28.87
N ALA A 126 -25.32 21.53 29.91
CA ALA A 126 -25.22 22.98 29.82
C ALA A 126 -23.81 23.46 29.42
N ASP A 127 -22.76 22.76 29.85
CA ASP A 127 -21.36 23.12 29.59
C ASP A 127 -20.66 22.25 28.53
N ARG A 128 -21.40 21.40 27.82
CA ARG A 128 -20.83 20.63 26.70
C ARG A 128 -20.21 21.59 25.67
N HIS A 129 -19.02 21.30 25.17
CA HIS A 129 -18.24 22.20 24.30
C HIS A 129 -18.06 23.63 24.85
N HIS A 130 -17.94 23.78 26.18
CA HIS A 130 -17.78 25.05 26.88
C HIS A 130 -18.99 26.00 26.76
N GLY A 131 -20.19 25.43 26.63
CA GLY A 131 -21.42 26.19 26.39
C GLY A 131 -21.73 27.28 27.43
N LEU A 132 -21.33 27.13 28.70
CA LEU A 132 -21.61 28.15 29.73
C LEU A 132 -20.87 29.47 29.47
N ASP A 133 -19.78 29.48 28.68
CA ASP A 133 -19.01 30.70 28.39
C ASP A 133 -19.85 31.75 27.65
N ALA A 134 -20.92 31.31 26.96
CA ALA A 134 -21.89 32.18 26.32
C ALA A 134 -22.66 33.08 27.32
N LEU A 135 -22.69 32.72 28.62
CA LEU A 135 -23.35 33.47 29.67
C LEU A 135 -22.46 34.55 30.31
N SER A 136 -21.13 34.36 30.29
CA SER A 136 -20.16 35.25 30.95
C SER A 136 -19.48 36.23 29.99
N SER A 137 -19.24 35.83 28.74
CA SER A 137 -18.39 36.58 27.80
C SER A 137 -18.83 36.37 26.36
N GLY A 138 -19.38 37.43 25.74
CA GLY A 138 -19.74 37.41 24.33
C GLY A 138 -20.79 38.45 23.94
N PRO A 139 -21.10 38.57 22.64
CA PRO A 139 -22.18 39.43 22.16
C PRO A 139 -23.54 38.96 22.68
N GLY A 140 -24.45 39.90 22.99
CA GLY A 140 -25.72 39.61 23.69
C GLY A 140 -26.62 38.57 23.02
N TRP A 141 -26.51 38.39 21.70
CA TRP A 141 -27.23 37.34 20.97
C TRP A 141 -26.83 35.93 21.40
N ARG A 142 -25.57 35.69 21.80
CA ARG A 142 -25.10 34.36 22.24
C ARG A 142 -25.78 33.94 23.54
N ARG A 143 -25.88 34.86 24.51
CA ARG A 143 -26.60 34.64 25.77
C ARG A 143 -28.08 34.36 25.52
N ASN A 144 -28.72 35.19 24.68
CA ASN A 144 -30.14 35.01 24.33
C ASN A 144 -30.40 33.67 23.65
N LEU A 145 -29.54 33.30 22.68
CA LEU A 145 -29.62 32.01 21.99
C LEU A 145 -29.42 30.85 22.96
N TRP A 146 -28.40 30.94 23.83
CA TRP A 146 -28.13 29.93 24.84
C TRP A 146 -29.36 29.70 25.73
N LEU A 147 -29.97 30.76 26.28
CA LEU A 147 -31.15 30.63 27.14
C LEU A 147 -32.36 30.04 26.40
N ARG A 148 -32.60 30.42 25.14
CA ARG A 148 -33.69 29.87 24.32
C ARG A 148 -33.48 28.39 24.03
N LEU A 149 -32.30 28.00 23.55
CA LEU A 149 -31.97 26.60 23.28
C LEU A 149 -31.96 25.77 24.56
N ALA A 150 -31.43 26.30 25.67
CA ALA A 150 -31.41 25.62 26.95
C ALA A 150 -32.83 25.35 27.48
N ARG A 151 -33.79 26.25 27.27
CA ARG A 151 -35.21 25.99 27.58
C ARG A 151 -35.78 24.83 26.77
N LEU A 152 -35.41 24.69 25.51
CA LEU A 152 -35.87 23.62 24.62
C LEU A 152 -35.19 22.28 24.92
N LEU A 153 -33.87 22.29 25.15
CA LEU A 153 -33.03 21.10 25.20
C LEU A 153 -32.83 20.55 26.61
N LEU A 154 -32.79 21.43 27.61
CA LEU A 154 -32.53 21.01 28.98
C LEU A 154 -33.82 20.72 29.76
N THR A 155 -35.00 21.19 29.34
CA THR A 155 -36.21 20.90 30.12
C THR A 155 -36.70 19.45 29.90
N PRO A 156 -36.79 18.61 30.95
CA PRO A 156 -37.32 17.26 30.80
C PRO A 156 -38.79 17.29 30.36
N ALA A 157 -39.17 16.43 29.42
CA ALA A 157 -40.55 16.32 28.92
C ALA A 157 -41.52 15.81 30.00
N GLU A 158 -42.80 16.15 29.87
CA GLU A 158 -43.85 15.66 30.77
C GLU A 158 -44.08 14.16 30.50
N GLY A 159 -43.95 13.31 31.53
CA GLY A 159 -44.10 11.86 31.43
C GLY A 159 -42.80 11.05 31.25
N PHE A 160 -41.63 11.67 31.41
CA PHE A 160 -40.32 11.01 31.54
C PHE A 160 -40.01 9.88 30.53
N SER A 161 -40.35 10.08 29.26
CA SER A 161 -39.92 9.13 28.22
C SER A 161 -38.39 9.11 28.12
N ALA A 162 -37.81 7.90 28.05
CA ALA A 162 -36.37 7.66 28.07
C ALA A 162 -35.60 8.11 26.80
N SER A 163 -36.17 9.02 26.00
CA SER A 163 -35.64 9.38 24.66
C SER A 163 -35.12 10.81 24.56
N THR A 164 -35.01 11.56 25.66
CA THR A 164 -34.46 12.93 25.65
C THR A 164 -33.09 12.96 26.33
N ALA A 165 -32.17 13.80 25.82
CA ALA A 165 -30.82 13.94 26.37
C ALA A 165 -30.81 14.32 27.87
N ALA A 166 -31.80 15.11 28.31
CA ALA A 166 -32.02 15.44 29.71
C ALA A 166 -32.37 14.21 30.55
N CYS A 167 -33.31 13.36 30.12
CA CYS A 167 -33.65 12.11 30.80
C CYS A 167 -32.49 11.11 30.81
N GLU A 168 -31.74 11.01 29.71
CA GLU A 168 -30.55 10.14 29.63
C GLU A 168 -29.45 10.59 30.60
N ALA A 169 -29.17 11.90 30.66
CA ALA A 169 -28.22 12.46 31.61
C ALA A 169 -28.68 12.23 33.06
N LEU A 170 -29.96 12.49 33.36
CA LEU A 170 -30.53 12.24 34.68
C LEU A 170 -30.41 10.76 35.07
N THR A 171 -30.72 9.84 34.15
CA THR A 171 -30.57 8.39 34.37
C THR A 171 -29.12 8.02 34.67
N ARG A 172 -28.17 8.60 33.93
CA ARG A 172 -26.73 8.35 34.09
C ARG A 172 -26.22 8.80 35.46
N PHE A 173 -26.58 9.99 35.91
CA PHE A 173 -26.13 10.53 37.19
C PHE A 173 -26.93 10.02 38.40
N ALA A 174 -28.15 9.51 38.20
CA ALA A 174 -28.99 8.97 39.28
C ALA A 174 -28.54 7.59 39.81
N GLN A 175 -27.59 6.90 39.16
CA GLN A 175 -27.15 5.58 39.60
C GLN A 175 -26.25 5.65 40.86
N PRO A 176 -26.41 4.75 41.86
CA PRO A 176 -25.72 4.83 43.16
C PRO A 176 -24.18 4.73 43.13
N ASN A 177 -23.56 4.44 41.98
CA ASN A 177 -22.10 4.27 41.82
C ASN A 177 -21.59 4.90 40.52
N ALA A 178 -22.23 5.97 40.02
CA ALA A 178 -21.69 6.72 38.90
C ALA A 178 -20.35 7.35 39.34
N GLY A 179 -19.24 6.67 39.06
CA GLY A 179 -17.90 7.22 39.23
C GLY A 179 -17.75 8.53 38.46
N SER A 180 -16.76 9.34 38.83
CA SER A 180 -16.48 10.62 38.18
C SER A 180 -16.54 10.49 36.66
N VAL A 181 -17.55 11.10 36.04
CA VAL A 181 -17.73 11.03 34.60
C VAL A 181 -16.76 12.04 34.02
N ALA A 182 -15.82 11.58 33.20
CA ALA A 182 -14.88 12.47 32.52
C ALA A 182 -15.67 13.46 31.64
N ALA A 183 -15.94 14.65 32.15
CA ALA A 183 -16.69 15.66 31.44
C ALA A 183 -15.73 16.65 30.78
N ALA A 184 -15.63 16.53 29.46
CA ALA A 184 -15.48 17.66 28.53
C ALA A 184 -14.27 18.62 28.70
N ALA A 185 -13.26 18.31 29.51
CA ALA A 185 -12.07 19.17 29.60
C ALA A 185 -11.23 19.15 28.31
N ASP A 186 -11.29 18.05 27.55
CA ASP A 186 -10.61 17.86 26.26
C ASP A 186 -11.55 18.11 25.05
N GLU A 187 -12.83 18.47 25.28
CA GLU A 187 -13.75 18.79 24.18
C GLU A 187 -13.42 20.17 23.61
N PRO A 188 -13.50 20.36 22.28
CA PRO A 188 -13.26 21.67 21.70
C PRO A 188 -14.34 22.66 22.14
N ALA A 189 -13.93 23.89 22.47
CA ALA A 189 -14.84 24.98 22.77
C ALA A 189 -15.54 25.46 21.50
N CYS A 190 -16.87 25.42 21.47
CA CYS A 190 -17.68 25.92 20.37
C CYS A 190 -18.17 27.34 20.65
N GLN A 191 -18.28 28.15 19.60
CA GLN A 191 -18.77 29.52 19.71
C GLN A 191 -20.30 29.63 19.63
N LEU A 192 -20.96 28.69 18.95
CA LEU A 192 -22.41 28.56 18.85
C LEU A 192 -22.92 27.73 20.04
N PRO A 193 -23.80 28.29 20.88
CA PRO A 193 -24.46 27.55 21.95
C PRO A 193 -25.13 26.27 21.42
N PHE A 194 -24.85 25.13 22.07
CA PHE A 194 -25.41 23.82 21.72
C PHE A 194 -25.21 23.41 20.24
N ALA A 195 -24.07 23.79 19.63
CA ALA A 195 -23.75 23.49 18.23
C ALA A 195 -23.97 22.01 17.84
N ALA A 196 -23.57 21.06 18.68
CA ALA A 196 -23.77 19.64 18.44
C ALA A 196 -25.25 19.24 18.32
N GLU A 197 -26.14 19.87 19.10
CA GLU A 197 -27.58 19.61 19.07
C GLU A 197 -28.24 20.26 17.87
N VAL A 198 -27.80 21.46 17.47
CA VAL A 198 -28.22 22.10 16.22
C VAL A 198 -27.90 21.19 15.02
N VAL A 199 -26.68 20.67 14.95
CA VAL A 199 -26.25 19.72 13.91
C VAL A 199 -27.02 18.40 13.99
N SER A 200 -27.30 17.89 15.19
CA SER A 200 -28.13 16.70 15.35
C SER A 200 -29.56 16.93 14.84
N SER A 201 -30.13 18.11 15.05
CA SER A 201 -31.46 18.46 14.56
C SER A 201 -31.49 18.50 13.03
N LEU A 202 -30.51 19.15 12.41
CA LEU A 202 -30.36 19.18 10.94
C LEU A 202 -30.22 17.78 10.34
N ARG A 203 -29.43 16.90 10.99
CA ARG A 203 -29.29 15.50 10.56
C ARG A 203 -30.60 14.72 10.65
N LYS A 204 -31.33 14.85 11.76
CA LYS A 204 -32.65 14.20 11.96
C LYS A 204 -33.67 14.68 10.94
N LEU A 205 -33.72 15.99 10.69
CA LEU A 205 -34.60 16.58 9.68
C LEU A 205 -34.27 16.05 8.27
N ARG A 206 -32.99 15.99 7.90
CA ARG A 206 -32.58 15.41 6.61
C ARG A 206 -33.02 13.95 6.47
N GLN A 207 -32.86 13.14 7.51
CA GLN A 207 -33.29 11.74 7.47
C GLN A 207 -34.81 11.64 7.26
N ALA A 208 -35.59 12.43 8.00
CA ALA A 208 -37.04 12.47 7.85
C ALA A 208 -37.48 12.93 6.44
N LEU A 209 -36.79 13.92 5.85
CA LEU A 209 -37.05 14.39 4.49
C LEU A 209 -36.74 13.31 3.44
N ALA A 210 -35.67 12.52 3.63
CA ALA A 210 -35.34 11.40 2.76
C ALA A 210 -36.40 10.29 2.83
N ASP A 211 -36.89 9.97 4.02
CA ASP A 211 -37.91 8.94 4.24
C ASP A 211 -39.29 9.36 3.68
N ALA A 212 -39.59 10.66 3.69
CA ALA A 212 -40.87 11.20 3.21
C ALA A 212 -41.02 11.22 1.67
N ASN A 213 -39.93 11.02 0.91
CA ASN A 213 -39.92 10.91 -0.56
C ASN A 213 -40.71 12.03 -1.29
N LEU A 214 -40.72 13.23 -0.72
CA LEU A 214 -41.44 14.38 -1.26
C LEU A 214 -40.69 14.92 -2.49
N GLY A 215 -41.27 14.73 -3.68
CA GLY A 215 -40.71 15.14 -4.97
C GLY A 215 -40.64 16.66 -5.16
N TYR A 216 -39.74 17.32 -4.45
CA TYR A 216 -39.46 18.74 -4.58
C TYR A 216 -38.38 18.97 -5.64
N SER A 217 -38.57 19.97 -6.50
CA SER A 217 -37.71 20.21 -7.67
C SER A 217 -36.32 20.77 -7.33
N GLY A 218 -36.08 21.20 -6.08
CA GLY A 218 -34.84 21.88 -5.65
C GLY A 218 -33.77 20.99 -4.99
N GLY A 219 -33.97 19.68 -4.88
CA GLY A 219 -33.04 18.79 -4.16
C GLY A 219 -33.10 18.93 -2.63
N TRP A 220 -32.42 18.03 -1.92
CA TRP A 220 -32.45 17.97 -0.45
C TRP A 220 -31.87 19.21 0.28
N PRO A 221 -30.87 19.95 -0.25
CA PRO A 221 -30.36 21.17 0.41
C PRO A 221 -31.43 22.27 0.46
N SER A 222 -32.11 22.54 -0.65
CA SER A 222 -33.17 23.57 -0.71
C SER A 222 -34.37 23.21 0.15
N GLN A 223 -34.76 21.93 0.19
CA GLN A 223 -35.81 21.46 1.12
C GLN A 223 -35.40 21.69 2.58
N LEU A 224 -34.17 21.34 2.95
CA LEU A 224 -33.68 21.51 4.31
C LEU A 224 -33.67 22.99 4.73
N MET A 225 -33.22 23.87 3.84
CA MET A 225 -33.21 25.33 4.07
C MET A 225 -34.62 25.91 4.25
N SER A 226 -35.62 25.35 3.57
CA SER A 226 -37.02 25.77 3.69
C SER A 226 -37.69 25.28 4.98
N GLU A 227 -37.42 24.05 5.39
CA GLU A 227 -38.13 23.38 6.50
C GLU A 227 -37.48 23.64 7.87
N PHE A 228 -36.17 23.84 7.92
CA PHE A 228 -35.45 23.99 9.19
C PHE A 228 -35.90 25.20 10.04
N PRO A 229 -36.21 26.39 9.48
CA PRO A 229 -36.77 27.51 10.25
C PRO A 229 -38.08 27.18 10.97
N GLY A 230 -38.88 26.25 10.43
CA GLY A 230 -40.12 25.78 11.06
C GLY A 230 -39.92 24.87 12.28
N THR A 231 -38.69 24.45 12.56
CA THR A 231 -38.38 23.62 13.74
C THR A 231 -38.21 24.47 15.00
N PRO A 232 -38.41 23.92 16.21
CA PRO A 232 -38.19 24.67 17.45
C PRO A 232 -36.77 25.23 17.59
N ILE A 233 -35.76 24.50 17.11
CA ILE A 233 -34.35 24.94 17.11
C ILE A 233 -34.12 26.02 16.05
N GLY A 234 -34.73 25.89 14.86
CA GLY A 234 -34.69 26.93 13.82
C GLY A 234 -35.30 28.25 14.30
N ALA A 235 -36.51 28.22 14.84
CA ALA A 235 -37.15 29.41 15.40
C ALA A 235 -36.32 30.06 16.53
N ALA A 236 -35.66 29.27 17.37
CA ALA A 236 -34.77 29.80 18.41
C ALA A 236 -33.54 30.52 17.84
N LEU A 237 -33.03 30.08 16.68
CA LEU A 237 -31.93 30.75 15.97
C LEU A 237 -32.39 32.08 15.38
N ASP A 238 -33.58 32.14 14.78
CA ASP A 238 -34.12 33.36 14.17
C ASP A 238 -34.49 34.42 15.23
N ASP A 239 -34.98 34.00 16.40
CA ASP A 239 -35.44 34.88 17.49
C ASP A 239 -34.32 35.38 18.44
N CYS A 240 -33.05 35.04 18.19
CA CYS A 240 -31.96 35.36 19.13
C CYS A 240 -31.56 36.85 19.18
N GLY A 241 -32.14 37.68 18.30
CA GLY A 241 -32.19 39.14 18.45
C GLY A 241 -30.88 39.88 18.18
N GLY A 242 -29.99 39.37 17.31
CA GLY A 242 -28.79 40.09 16.90
C GLY A 242 -28.32 39.72 15.50
N SER A 243 -27.62 40.66 14.86
CA SER A 243 -26.87 40.50 13.60
C SER A 243 -25.63 39.60 13.76
N GLY A 244 -25.69 38.62 14.65
CA GLY A 244 -24.60 37.68 14.90
C GLY A 244 -24.46 36.76 13.69
N ASP A 245 -23.24 36.61 13.21
CA ASP A 245 -22.93 35.78 12.05
C ASP A 245 -22.98 34.29 12.42
N VAL A 246 -24.20 33.78 12.64
CA VAL A 246 -24.47 32.37 12.98
C VAL A 246 -23.87 31.44 11.92
N ALA A 247 -23.82 31.88 10.66
CA ALA A 247 -23.19 31.14 9.57
C ALA A 247 -21.68 30.96 9.80
N ALA A 248 -20.94 32.05 10.05
CA ALA A 248 -19.50 31.99 10.32
C ALA A 248 -19.17 31.14 11.56
N VAL A 249 -19.93 31.36 12.63
CA VAL A 249 -19.75 30.66 13.91
C VAL A 249 -20.00 29.16 13.74
N LEU A 250 -21.10 28.77 13.07
CA LEU A 250 -21.41 27.37 12.81
C LEU A 250 -20.40 26.72 11.86
N ALA A 251 -19.94 27.44 10.83
CA ALA A 251 -18.94 26.93 9.89
C ALA A 251 -17.64 26.55 10.61
N GLY A 252 -17.15 27.41 11.52
CA GLY A 252 -15.99 27.09 12.37
C GLY A 252 -16.25 25.93 13.33
N ASP A 253 -17.38 25.94 14.03
CA ASP A 253 -17.73 24.91 15.00
C ASP A 253 -17.92 23.53 14.36
N LEU A 254 -18.45 23.45 13.14
CA LEU A 254 -18.59 22.20 12.40
C LEU A 254 -17.23 21.52 12.21
N LEU A 255 -16.18 22.29 11.91
CA LEU A 255 -14.82 21.75 11.74
C LEU A 255 -14.24 21.24 13.06
N LEU A 256 -14.65 21.80 14.20
CA LEU A 256 -14.26 21.37 15.54
C LEU A 256 -15.02 20.10 15.99
N LEU A 257 -16.34 20.09 15.83
CA LEU A 257 -17.23 18.98 16.18
C LEU A 257 -16.99 17.74 15.30
N SER A 258 -16.61 17.99 14.05
CA SER A 258 -16.46 16.98 13.00
C SER A 258 -14.99 16.76 12.63
N ARG A 259 -14.06 16.97 13.59
CA ARG A 259 -12.61 16.95 13.39
C ARG A 259 -12.02 15.70 12.72
N ALA A 260 -12.79 14.61 12.65
CA ALA A 260 -12.41 13.39 11.92
C ALA A 260 -13.20 13.16 10.61
N SER A 261 -14.29 13.90 10.36
CA SER A 261 -15.20 13.63 9.23
C SER A 261 -15.22 14.68 8.11
N ILE A 262 -14.76 15.92 8.35
CA ILE A 262 -14.64 16.96 7.30
C ILE A 262 -13.17 17.23 6.98
N LEU A 263 -12.36 17.48 8.00
CA LEU A 263 -10.90 17.62 7.90
C LEU A 263 -10.24 16.42 8.57
N ASN A 264 -9.00 16.11 8.19
CA ASN A 264 -8.17 15.18 8.98
C ASN A 264 -7.71 15.92 10.25
N GLY A 265 -7.60 15.21 11.38
CA GLY A 265 -7.32 15.81 12.69
C GLY A 265 -6.04 16.67 12.79
N ASP A 266 -5.13 16.54 11.82
CA ASP A 266 -3.85 17.25 11.73
C ASP A 266 -3.91 18.54 10.88
N ALA A 267 -5.10 19.00 10.46
CA ALA A 267 -5.22 20.22 9.67
C ALA A 267 -4.81 21.48 10.47
N GLY A 268 -3.92 22.28 9.90
CA GLY A 268 -3.43 23.52 10.52
C GLY A 268 -4.51 24.62 10.62
N ALA A 269 -4.26 25.63 11.46
CA ALA A 269 -5.20 26.72 11.72
C ALA A 269 -5.62 27.51 10.47
N ASP A 270 -4.71 27.67 9.50
CA ASP A 270 -5.01 28.39 8.25
C ASP A 270 -5.94 27.59 7.34
N VAL A 271 -5.82 26.26 7.32
CA VAL A 271 -6.75 25.38 6.58
C VAL A 271 -8.14 25.44 7.20
N HIS A 272 -8.21 25.43 8.54
CA HIS A 272 -9.47 25.57 9.28
C HIS A 272 -10.15 26.90 8.93
N ARG A 273 -9.41 28.01 8.94
CA ARG A 273 -9.94 29.34 8.62
C ARG A 273 -10.46 29.41 7.18
N LEU A 274 -9.66 28.97 6.21
CA LEU A 274 -10.04 28.99 4.80
C LEU A 274 -11.32 28.18 4.53
N VAL A 275 -11.43 26.98 5.10
CA VAL A 275 -12.59 26.10 4.89
C VAL A 275 -13.84 26.66 5.58
N ALA A 276 -13.70 27.23 6.79
CA ALA A 276 -14.82 27.87 7.47
C ALA A 276 -15.35 29.08 6.67
N ASP A 277 -14.46 29.96 6.23
CA ASP A 277 -14.82 31.14 5.42
C ASP A 277 -15.47 30.75 4.09
N LEU A 278 -15.07 29.61 3.50
CA LEU A 278 -15.64 29.12 2.24
C LEU A 278 -17.03 28.51 2.43
N LEU A 279 -17.23 27.75 3.51
CA LEU A 279 -18.54 27.20 3.87
C LEU A 279 -19.55 28.31 4.16
N GLU A 280 -19.13 29.34 4.88
CA GLU A 280 -19.94 30.53 5.15
C GLU A 280 -20.33 31.26 3.86
N ARG A 281 -19.35 31.52 2.97
CA ARG A 281 -19.61 32.19 1.68
C ARG A 281 -20.55 31.38 0.80
N GLN A 282 -20.34 30.07 0.68
CA GLN A 282 -21.21 29.15 -0.07
C GLN A 282 -22.64 29.17 0.49
N ALA A 283 -22.79 29.13 1.81
CA ALA A 283 -24.09 29.15 2.46
C ALA A 283 -24.86 30.44 2.20
N ARG A 284 -24.19 31.60 2.21
CA ARG A 284 -24.84 32.87 1.86
C ARG A 284 -25.29 32.89 0.41
N THR A 285 -24.47 32.43 -0.52
CA THR A 285 -24.87 32.37 -1.94
C THR A 285 -26.08 31.47 -2.14
N ASP A 286 -26.11 30.30 -1.50
CA ASP A 286 -27.21 29.34 -1.63
C ASP A 286 -28.49 29.86 -0.95
N ALA A 287 -28.36 30.57 0.16
CA ALA A 287 -29.52 31.16 0.85
C ALA A 287 -30.16 32.31 0.06
N THR A 288 -29.37 33.11 -0.67
CA THR A 288 -29.86 34.27 -1.45
C THR A 288 -30.44 33.94 -2.83
N ALA A 289 -30.24 32.72 -3.33
CA ALA A 289 -30.68 32.32 -4.66
C ALA A 289 -32.22 32.25 -4.81
N ASP A 290 -32.96 32.10 -3.70
CA ASP A 290 -34.44 32.14 -3.69
C ASP A 290 -34.93 33.57 -3.42
N ALA A 291 -35.24 34.29 -4.50
CA ALA A 291 -35.46 35.74 -4.55
C ALA A 291 -36.76 36.30 -3.89
N SER A 292 -37.22 35.80 -2.74
CA SER A 292 -38.48 36.26 -2.13
C SER A 292 -38.41 36.85 -0.71
N SER A 293 -37.27 36.84 -0.01
CA SER A 293 -37.13 37.52 1.29
C SER A 293 -35.78 38.21 1.44
N GLU A 294 -35.79 39.53 1.59
CA GLU A 294 -34.59 40.39 1.82
C GLU A 294 -33.94 40.19 3.20
N SER A 295 -34.44 39.28 4.05
CA SER A 295 -33.89 39.04 5.39
C SER A 295 -33.03 37.78 5.44
N GLU A 296 -31.73 37.94 5.73
CA GLU A 296 -30.83 36.84 6.13
C GLU A 296 -31.36 36.17 7.42
N GLN A 297 -32.12 35.09 7.29
CA GLN A 297 -32.61 34.32 8.44
C GLN A 297 -31.49 33.40 8.99
N PRO A 298 -31.09 33.54 10.26
CA PRO A 298 -30.04 32.72 10.87
C PRO A 298 -30.27 31.20 10.75
N ALA A 299 -31.50 30.72 10.90
CA ALA A 299 -31.82 29.31 10.77
C ALA A 299 -31.59 28.79 9.34
N ARG A 300 -32.03 29.55 8.34
CA ARG A 300 -31.85 29.22 6.93
C ARG A 300 -30.35 29.16 6.56
N LEU A 301 -29.57 30.12 7.04
CA LEU A 301 -28.11 30.13 6.87
C LEU A 301 -27.43 28.96 7.57
N ALA A 302 -27.86 28.60 8.78
CA ALA A 302 -27.33 27.44 9.50
C ALA A 302 -27.57 26.13 8.74
N ALA A 303 -28.77 25.97 8.17
CA ALA A 303 -29.10 24.84 7.31
C ALA A 303 -28.24 24.80 6.03
N ALA A 304 -28.03 25.96 5.41
CA ALA A 304 -27.19 26.11 4.22
C ALA A 304 -25.72 25.74 4.50
N VAL A 305 -25.12 26.22 5.59
CA VAL A 305 -23.75 25.88 6.02
C VAL A 305 -23.59 24.38 6.21
N TRP A 306 -24.52 23.75 6.94
CA TRP A 306 -24.45 22.31 7.16
C TRP A 306 -24.66 21.53 5.86
N ALA A 307 -25.61 21.93 5.01
CA ALA A 307 -25.84 21.29 3.73
C ALA A 307 -24.59 21.32 2.84
N ALA A 308 -23.96 22.49 2.70
CA ALA A 308 -22.72 22.68 1.96
C ALA A 308 -21.58 21.80 2.52
N SER A 309 -21.46 21.69 3.85
CA SER A 309 -20.44 20.84 4.50
C SER A 309 -20.59 19.36 4.16
N VAL A 310 -21.81 18.90 3.90
CA VAL A 310 -22.08 17.49 3.58
C VAL A 310 -21.99 17.24 2.07
N GLU A 311 -22.53 18.13 1.25
CA GLU A 311 -22.51 18.02 -0.21
C GLU A 311 -21.07 18.07 -0.76
N TRP A 312 -20.26 19.00 -0.24
CA TRP A 312 -18.89 19.24 -0.70
C TRP A 312 -17.82 18.58 0.16
N ARG A 313 -18.20 17.65 1.04
CA ARG A 313 -17.30 17.00 2.00
C ARG A 313 -16.02 16.45 1.36
N ASP A 314 -16.15 15.74 0.24
CA ASP A 314 -14.99 15.14 -0.44
C ASP A 314 -14.07 16.20 -1.03
N CYS A 315 -14.61 17.29 -1.58
CA CYS A 315 -13.82 18.40 -2.11
C CYS A 315 -13.02 19.06 -0.98
N LEU A 316 -13.68 19.39 0.13
CA LEU A 316 -13.03 20.01 1.30
C LEU A 316 -11.94 19.11 1.89
N ARG A 317 -12.25 17.82 2.09
CA ARG A 317 -11.32 16.85 2.68
C ARG A 317 -10.09 16.61 1.82
N LEU A 318 -10.27 16.44 0.50
CA LEU A 318 -9.16 16.19 -0.42
C LEU A 318 -8.28 17.43 -0.59
N SER A 319 -8.86 18.63 -0.70
CA SER A 319 -8.11 19.88 -0.76
C SER A 319 -7.34 20.14 0.54
N ALA A 320 -7.97 19.90 1.71
CA ALA A 320 -7.30 20.03 3.01
C ALA A 320 -6.15 19.04 3.16
N ALA A 321 -6.28 17.82 2.64
CA ALA A 321 -5.21 16.83 2.67
C ALA A 321 -3.98 17.29 1.86
N LEU A 322 -4.16 18.00 0.75
CA LEU A 322 -3.05 18.61 0.00
C LEU A 322 -2.45 19.79 0.78
N MET A 323 -3.29 20.70 1.30
CA MET A 323 -2.83 21.86 2.06
C MET A 323 -2.04 21.51 3.32
N ALA A 324 -2.40 20.41 3.99
CA ALA A 324 -1.66 19.92 5.17
C ALA A 324 -0.26 19.39 4.84
N ARG A 325 0.01 19.04 3.57
CA ARG A 325 1.31 18.52 3.10
C ARG A 325 2.15 19.56 2.36
N ALA A 326 1.51 20.62 1.86
CA ALA A 326 2.14 21.66 1.07
C ALA A 326 2.22 22.97 1.86
N ASP A 327 3.40 23.27 2.37
CA ASP A 327 3.65 24.48 3.18
C ASP A 327 3.27 25.76 2.44
N GLY A 328 2.55 26.65 3.12
CA GLY A 328 2.12 27.94 2.57
C GLY A 328 1.02 27.88 1.50
N LEU A 329 0.49 26.69 1.16
CA LEU A 329 -0.60 26.56 0.18
C LEU A 329 -1.90 27.19 0.69
N ALA A 330 -2.27 26.94 1.95
CA ALA A 330 -3.46 27.52 2.56
C ALA A 330 -3.41 29.06 2.60
N ALA A 331 -2.24 29.63 2.94
CA ALA A 331 -2.03 31.08 2.93
C ALA A 331 -2.16 31.65 1.50
N SER A 332 -1.54 30.99 0.52
CA SER A 332 -1.63 31.35 -0.91
C SER A 332 -3.08 31.39 -1.41
N LEU A 333 -3.91 30.42 -1.01
CA LEU A 333 -5.33 30.36 -1.37
C LEU A 333 -6.17 31.40 -0.63
N THR A 334 -5.77 31.80 0.58
CA THR A 334 -6.46 32.82 1.38
C THR A 334 -6.19 34.23 0.85
N GLU A 335 -4.94 34.50 0.43
CA GLU A 335 -4.53 35.79 -0.14
C GLU A 335 -5.03 36.03 -1.57
N ALA A 336 -5.45 34.96 -2.27
CA ALA A 336 -6.00 35.03 -3.61
C ALA A 336 -7.37 35.75 -3.59
N ALA A 337 -7.34 37.08 -3.73
CA ALA A 337 -8.49 37.98 -3.60
C ALA A 337 -9.71 37.65 -4.49
N ASP A 338 -9.54 36.82 -5.53
CA ASP A 338 -10.61 36.44 -6.47
C ASP A 338 -10.82 34.91 -6.66
N GLY A 339 -10.04 34.04 -6.01
CA GLY A 339 -9.82 32.67 -6.52
C GLY A 339 -10.80 31.57 -6.10
N VAL A 340 -11.39 31.61 -4.90
CA VAL A 340 -12.27 30.52 -4.42
C VAL A 340 -13.50 31.10 -3.73
N ARG A 341 -14.60 31.15 -4.47
CA ARG A 341 -15.90 31.64 -3.96
C ARG A 341 -16.83 30.50 -3.55
N ARG A 342 -16.73 29.34 -4.21
CA ARG A 342 -17.57 28.17 -3.97
C ARG A 342 -16.74 26.97 -3.53
N CYS A 343 -17.37 26.07 -2.78
CA CYS A 343 -16.74 24.82 -2.35
C CYS A 343 -16.33 23.93 -3.53
N ALA A 344 -17.04 24.03 -4.66
CA ALA A 344 -16.75 23.31 -5.91
C ALA A 344 -15.46 23.74 -6.60
N ASP A 345 -15.04 25.00 -6.41
CA ASP A 345 -13.87 25.59 -7.08
C ASP A 345 -12.56 25.27 -6.33
N LEU A 346 -12.66 24.93 -5.03
CA LEU A 346 -11.51 24.68 -4.15
C LEU A 346 -10.57 23.57 -4.65
N PRO A 347 -11.03 22.41 -5.16
CA PRO A 347 -10.15 21.38 -5.68
C PRO A 347 -9.24 21.85 -6.82
N LEU A 348 -9.79 22.57 -7.79
CA LEU A 348 -9.04 23.07 -8.94
C LEU A 348 -8.07 24.17 -8.50
N ALA A 349 -8.55 25.15 -7.72
CA ALA A 349 -7.71 26.23 -7.21
C ALA A 349 -6.55 25.71 -6.35
N ALA A 350 -6.79 24.69 -5.52
CA ALA A 350 -5.74 24.07 -4.72
C ALA A 350 -4.64 23.43 -5.60
N LEU A 351 -5.02 22.79 -6.71
CA LEU A 351 -4.05 22.24 -7.68
C LEU A 351 -3.27 23.35 -8.39
N GLU A 352 -3.96 24.38 -8.87
CA GLU A 352 -3.33 25.52 -9.57
C GLU A 352 -2.34 26.25 -8.68
N HIS A 353 -2.74 26.62 -7.45
CA HIS A 353 -1.86 27.30 -6.50
C HIS A 353 -0.71 26.42 -6.03
N PHE A 354 -0.93 25.10 -5.90
CA PHE A 354 0.14 24.15 -5.58
C PHE A 354 1.17 24.10 -6.71
N GLN A 355 0.72 24.05 -7.96
CA GLN A 355 1.60 24.07 -9.13
C GLN A 355 2.37 25.38 -9.26
N LEU A 356 1.72 26.53 -9.06
CA LEU A 356 2.38 27.84 -9.02
C LEU A 356 3.44 27.92 -7.91
N GLY A 357 3.29 27.14 -6.83
CA GLY A 357 4.29 27.01 -5.78
C GLY A 357 5.66 26.59 -6.29
N PHE A 358 5.72 25.70 -7.28
CA PHE A 358 6.97 25.24 -7.90
C PHE A 358 7.66 26.30 -8.78
N SER A 359 6.92 27.33 -9.20
CA SER A 359 7.45 28.46 -9.96
C SER A 359 7.99 29.59 -9.06
N ARG A 360 7.83 29.50 -7.74
CA ARG A 360 8.35 30.49 -6.80
C ARG A 360 9.88 30.44 -6.74
N ALA A 361 10.50 31.60 -6.51
CA ALA A 361 11.96 31.75 -6.52
C ALA A 361 12.70 30.72 -5.63
N GLY A 362 12.14 30.38 -4.46
CA GLY A 362 12.72 29.37 -3.57
C GLY A 362 12.76 27.96 -4.16
N MET A 363 11.69 27.53 -4.85
CA MET A 363 11.61 26.20 -5.48
C MET A 363 12.45 26.12 -6.75
N VAL A 364 12.53 27.22 -7.51
CA VAL A 364 13.42 27.33 -8.67
C VAL A 364 14.89 27.32 -8.23
N ALA A 365 15.23 28.05 -7.16
CA ALA A 365 16.58 28.04 -6.59
C ALA A 365 16.99 26.65 -6.06
N ALA A 366 16.02 25.87 -5.56
CA ALA A 366 16.26 24.50 -5.12
C ALA A 366 16.70 23.56 -6.26
N LEU A 367 16.30 23.84 -7.51
CA LEU A 367 16.76 23.07 -8.68
C LEU A 367 18.18 23.47 -9.13
N THR A 368 18.59 24.70 -8.84
CA THR A 368 19.93 25.21 -9.17
C THR A 368 20.98 24.72 -8.17
N ASN A 369 20.63 24.61 -6.88
CA ASN A 369 21.54 24.18 -5.82
C ASN A 369 21.44 22.66 -5.57
N PRO A 370 22.52 21.87 -5.79
CA PRO A 370 22.52 20.42 -5.55
C PRO A 370 22.01 19.99 -4.17
N GLY A 371 22.38 20.72 -3.11
CA GLY A 371 21.99 20.39 -1.73
C GLY A 371 20.49 20.51 -1.44
N HIS A 372 19.73 21.22 -2.28
CA HIS A 372 18.30 21.46 -2.09
C HIS A 372 17.41 20.62 -3.02
N ARG A 373 17.98 19.94 -4.04
CA ARG A 373 17.21 19.11 -4.98
C ARG A 373 16.48 17.94 -4.30
N SER A 374 17.08 17.36 -3.26
CA SER A 374 16.46 16.26 -2.49
C SER A 374 15.20 16.70 -1.72
N ALA A 375 15.17 17.94 -1.22
CA ALA A 375 14.00 18.53 -0.58
C ALA A 375 12.89 18.76 -1.61
N TRP A 376 13.23 19.21 -2.82
CA TRP A 376 12.28 19.35 -3.93
C TRP A 376 11.62 18.01 -4.28
N CYS A 377 12.40 16.93 -4.45
CA CYS A 377 11.85 15.59 -4.71
C CYS A 377 10.96 15.06 -3.58
N ARG A 378 11.36 15.31 -2.32
CA ARG A 378 10.58 14.90 -1.14
C ARG A 378 9.19 15.53 -1.16
N GLN A 379 9.11 16.83 -1.42
CA GLN A 379 7.82 17.54 -1.49
C GLN A 379 6.88 16.96 -2.57
N VAL A 380 7.41 16.64 -3.76
CA VAL A 380 6.61 16.02 -4.83
C VAL A 380 6.11 14.63 -4.43
N ARG A 381 6.97 13.80 -3.80
CA ARG A 381 6.58 12.47 -3.32
C ARG A 381 5.52 12.51 -2.23
N ASP A 382 5.70 13.38 -1.24
CA ASP A 382 4.80 13.48 -0.09
C ASP A 382 3.40 13.97 -0.52
N CYS A 383 3.34 14.92 -1.46
CA CYS A 383 2.09 15.47 -1.98
C CYS A 383 1.42 14.59 -3.05
N GLY A 384 2.17 13.73 -3.74
CA GLY A 384 1.69 12.99 -4.92
C GLY A 384 0.37 12.24 -4.73
N PRO A 385 0.20 11.42 -3.68
CA PRO A 385 -1.07 10.74 -3.42
C PRO A 385 -2.24 11.70 -3.19
N ALA A 386 -2.01 12.85 -2.57
CA ALA A 386 -3.06 13.85 -2.35
C ALA A 386 -3.46 14.53 -3.67
N VAL A 387 -2.48 14.85 -4.52
CA VAL A 387 -2.70 15.45 -5.85
C VAL A 387 -3.49 14.50 -6.76
N GLU A 388 -3.12 13.22 -6.84
CA GLU A 388 -3.81 12.24 -7.70
C GLU A 388 -5.28 12.03 -7.28
N ASN A 389 -5.54 11.93 -5.97
CA ASN A 389 -6.91 11.83 -5.46
C ASN A 389 -7.73 13.10 -5.77
N LEU A 390 -7.11 14.27 -5.67
CA LEU A 390 -7.76 15.54 -5.98
C LEU A 390 -8.01 15.68 -7.49
N LEU A 391 -7.07 15.29 -8.34
CA LEU A 391 -7.24 15.24 -9.80
C LEU A 391 -8.39 14.30 -10.19
N ALA A 392 -8.51 13.12 -9.56
CA ALA A 392 -9.63 12.22 -9.79
C ALA A 392 -10.98 12.88 -9.45
N LYS A 393 -11.02 13.72 -8.40
CA LYS A 393 -12.21 14.50 -8.04
C LYS A 393 -12.48 15.61 -9.05
N VAL A 394 -11.47 16.34 -9.51
CA VAL A 394 -11.62 17.43 -10.49
C VAL A 394 -12.11 16.89 -11.85
N VAL A 395 -11.68 15.70 -12.28
CA VAL A 395 -12.23 15.05 -13.48
C VAL A 395 -13.76 14.91 -13.44
N GLN A 396 -14.34 14.69 -12.25
CA GLN A 396 -15.80 14.60 -12.09
C GLN A 396 -16.50 15.96 -12.14
N LEU A 397 -15.80 17.05 -11.80
CA LEU A 397 -16.36 18.40 -11.69
C LEU A 397 -16.16 19.23 -12.96
N ALA A 398 -14.98 19.18 -13.56
CA ALA A 398 -14.59 19.97 -14.72
C ALA A 398 -13.54 19.20 -15.56
N GLN A 399 -14.00 18.44 -16.56
CA GLN A 399 -13.14 17.52 -17.32
C GLN A 399 -12.02 18.24 -18.09
N GLU A 400 -12.29 19.41 -18.68
CA GLU A 400 -11.30 20.19 -19.43
C GLU A 400 -10.19 20.74 -18.53
N ALA A 401 -10.57 21.41 -17.42
CA ALA A 401 -9.61 21.93 -16.44
C ALA A 401 -8.80 20.81 -15.76
N ALA A 402 -9.39 19.61 -15.60
CA ALA A 402 -8.68 18.46 -15.08
C ALA A 402 -7.54 17.99 -16.00
N ALA A 403 -7.70 18.13 -17.32
CA ALA A 403 -6.65 17.76 -18.28
C ALA A 403 -5.46 18.71 -18.18
N GLU A 404 -5.71 20.02 -18.06
CA GLU A 404 -4.67 21.03 -17.87
C GLU A 404 -3.94 20.86 -16.54
N ALA A 405 -4.67 20.71 -15.43
CA ALA A 405 -4.10 20.46 -14.11
C ALA A 405 -3.28 19.17 -14.08
N ARG A 406 -3.73 18.12 -14.78
CA ARG A 406 -2.95 16.87 -14.92
C ARG A 406 -1.68 17.09 -15.73
N ALA A 407 -1.74 17.78 -16.87
CA ALA A 407 -0.55 18.05 -17.68
C ALA A 407 0.49 18.85 -16.88
N ALA A 408 0.05 19.84 -16.08
CA ALA A 408 0.92 20.60 -15.20
C ALA A 408 1.57 19.75 -14.10
N TRP A 409 0.80 18.85 -13.48
CA TRP A 409 1.34 17.90 -12.50
C TRP A 409 2.35 16.92 -13.13
N GLN A 410 2.08 16.42 -14.34
CA GLN A 410 3.01 15.55 -15.06
C GLN A 410 4.35 16.26 -15.38
N ARG A 411 4.35 17.58 -15.63
CA ARG A 411 5.61 18.32 -15.82
C ARG A 411 6.44 18.38 -14.54
N VAL A 412 5.80 18.55 -13.38
CA VAL A 412 6.47 18.44 -12.07
C VAL A 412 7.02 17.02 -11.88
N GLN A 413 6.22 15.99 -12.13
CA GLN A 413 6.68 14.59 -12.04
C GLN A 413 7.84 14.28 -13.00
N CYS A 414 7.87 14.87 -14.20
CA CYS A 414 8.96 14.70 -15.15
C CYS A 414 10.29 15.25 -14.60
N VAL A 415 10.28 16.45 -14.02
CA VAL A 415 11.48 17.00 -13.35
C VAL A 415 11.88 16.13 -12.16
N GLN A 416 10.93 15.61 -11.38
CA GLN A 416 11.22 14.68 -10.29
C GLN A 416 11.90 13.40 -10.80
N LEU A 417 11.38 12.80 -11.88
CA LEU A 417 11.97 11.62 -12.49
C LEU A 417 13.41 11.92 -12.93
N PHE A 418 13.66 13.05 -13.60
CA PHE A 418 15.01 13.45 -14.01
C PHE A 418 15.96 13.62 -12.82
N LEU A 419 15.48 14.22 -11.73
CA LEU A 419 16.26 14.37 -10.50
C LEU A 419 16.60 13.01 -9.88
N ASP A 420 15.61 12.14 -9.70
CA ASP A 420 15.79 10.83 -9.07
C ASP A 420 16.66 9.89 -9.92
N THR A 421 16.55 9.91 -11.26
CA THR A 421 17.27 8.98 -12.14
C THR A 421 18.63 9.48 -12.62
N VAL A 422 18.79 10.79 -12.81
CA VAL A 422 20.00 11.40 -13.39
C VAL A 422 20.72 12.28 -12.39
N SER A 423 20.08 13.34 -11.89
CA SER A 423 20.81 14.42 -11.19
C SER A 423 21.29 14.06 -9.79
N LEU A 424 20.41 13.52 -8.93
CA LEU A 424 20.74 13.20 -7.54
C LEU A 424 21.86 12.16 -7.40
N PRO A 425 21.96 11.11 -8.24
CA PRO A 425 23.12 10.23 -8.23
C PRO A 425 24.44 10.94 -8.51
N PHE A 426 24.49 11.84 -9.51
CA PHE A 426 25.68 12.64 -9.80
C PHE A 426 26.01 13.62 -8.65
N ASP A 427 24.98 14.16 -7.99
CA ASP A 427 25.16 15.02 -6.81
C ASP A 427 25.78 14.25 -5.63
N ALA A 428 25.50 12.94 -5.49
CA ALA A 428 26.06 12.09 -4.44
C ALA A 428 27.48 11.60 -4.76
N GLU A 429 27.75 11.28 -6.02
CA GLU A 429 29.05 10.74 -6.48
C GLU A 429 30.14 11.81 -6.65
N SER A 430 29.76 13.10 -6.69
CA SER A 430 30.68 14.24 -6.93
C SER A 430 31.54 14.07 -8.20
N SER A 431 31.08 13.27 -9.16
CA SER A 431 31.81 12.88 -10.37
C SER A 431 31.72 13.93 -11.48
N VAL A 432 30.80 14.90 -11.36
CA VAL A 432 30.54 15.96 -12.35
C VAL A 432 30.76 17.34 -11.71
N PRO A 433 31.41 18.30 -12.39
CA PRO A 433 31.52 19.68 -11.92
C PRO A 433 30.17 20.30 -11.57
N GLU A 434 30.13 21.05 -10.46
CA GLU A 434 28.92 21.75 -10.01
C GLU A 434 28.35 22.64 -11.12
N GLY A 435 27.06 22.45 -11.43
CA GLY A 435 26.34 23.27 -12.39
C GLY A 435 26.42 22.82 -13.86
N LEU A 436 27.05 21.69 -14.18
CA LEU A 436 27.03 21.14 -15.54
C LEU A 436 25.65 20.53 -15.89
N ILE A 437 25.08 19.74 -14.99
CA ILE A 437 23.71 19.24 -15.11
C ILE A 437 22.78 20.24 -14.42
N GLN A 438 21.92 20.90 -15.22
CA GLN A 438 21.05 21.99 -14.77
C GLN A 438 19.55 21.63 -14.92
N PRO A 439 18.94 20.92 -13.95
CA PRO A 439 17.52 20.56 -13.97
C PRO A 439 16.58 21.77 -14.12
N VAL A 440 17.03 22.94 -13.64
CA VAL A 440 16.29 24.20 -13.76
C VAL A 440 16.04 24.59 -15.23
N ARG A 441 16.92 24.22 -16.18
CA ARG A 441 16.69 24.46 -17.62
C ARG A 441 15.51 23.65 -18.14
N LEU A 442 15.38 22.39 -17.73
CA LEU A 442 14.24 21.55 -18.07
C LEU A 442 12.94 22.14 -17.51
N TRP A 443 12.93 22.55 -16.24
CA TRP A 443 11.77 23.22 -15.64
C TRP A 443 11.40 24.52 -16.35
N ASN A 444 12.37 25.37 -16.66
CA ASN A 444 12.12 26.62 -17.40
C ASN A 444 11.57 26.36 -18.81
N SER A 445 12.00 25.28 -19.48
CA SER A 445 11.44 24.89 -20.79
C SER A 445 9.95 24.55 -20.70
N PHE A 446 9.52 23.92 -19.60
CA PHE A 446 8.13 23.62 -19.31
C PHE A 446 7.33 24.86 -18.91
N LEU A 447 7.92 25.80 -18.16
CA LEU A 447 7.29 27.08 -17.82
C LEU A 447 7.04 27.94 -19.08
N ALA A 448 7.97 27.94 -20.03
CA ALA A 448 7.80 28.62 -21.31
C ALA A 448 6.73 27.98 -22.21
N ASN A 449 6.39 26.70 -21.98
CA ASN A 449 5.46 25.92 -22.79
C ASN A 449 4.35 25.27 -21.90
N PRO A 450 3.42 26.06 -21.34
CA PRO A 450 2.43 25.56 -20.37
C PRO A 450 1.43 24.57 -20.96
N HIS A 451 1.27 24.54 -22.29
CA HIS A 451 0.41 23.58 -23.00
C HIS A 451 1.16 22.30 -23.42
N ALA A 452 2.43 22.14 -23.05
CA ALA A 452 3.16 20.92 -23.32
C ALA A 452 2.50 19.72 -22.62
N SER A 453 2.13 18.73 -23.41
CA SER A 453 1.41 17.53 -22.96
C SER A 453 2.23 16.29 -23.25
N PHE A 454 2.27 15.37 -22.29
CA PHE A 454 2.89 14.05 -22.46
C PHE A 454 2.05 13.11 -23.32
N LYS A 455 0.82 13.52 -23.70
CA LYS A 455 -0.01 12.80 -24.67
C LYS A 455 0.30 13.21 -26.12
N THR A 456 1.10 14.25 -26.34
CA THR A 456 1.53 14.69 -27.68
C THR A 456 3.06 14.76 -27.77
N VAL A 457 3.59 15.01 -28.97
CA VAL A 457 5.04 15.08 -29.23
C VAL A 457 5.71 16.26 -28.51
N THR A 458 4.95 17.27 -28.07
CA THR A 458 5.49 18.55 -27.59
C THR A 458 6.35 18.41 -26.34
N ALA A 459 5.88 17.71 -25.30
CA ALA A 459 6.66 17.54 -24.08
C ALA A 459 7.93 16.69 -24.31
N ILE A 460 7.82 15.67 -25.15
CA ILE A 460 8.94 14.78 -25.47
C ILE A 460 10.04 15.54 -26.22
N ARG A 461 9.70 16.39 -27.20
CA ARG A 461 10.70 17.24 -27.89
C ARG A 461 11.41 18.25 -26.97
N LEU A 462 10.72 18.79 -25.97
CA LEU A 462 11.37 19.68 -24.99
C LEU A 462 12.43 18.92 -24.18
N ILE A 463 12.12 17.68 -23.80
CA ILE A 463 13.07 16.81 -23.11
C ILE A 463 14.25 16.47 -24.01
N GLU A 464 14.00 16.07 -25.26
CA GLU A 464 15.06 15.76 -26.23
C GLU A 464 16.02 16.95 -26.43
N ALA A 465 15.47 18.15 -26.61
CA ALA A 465 16.27 19.36 -26.77
C ALA A 465 17.12 19.64 -25.54
N PHE A 466 16.56 19.49 -24.34
CA PHE A 466 17.28 19.65 -23.08
C PHE A 466 18.39 18.60 -22.90
N LEU A 467 18.10 17.32 -23.14
CA LEU A 467 19.07 16.24 -22.99
C LEU A 467 20.22 16.37 -24.01
N THR A 468 19.90 16.70 -25.27
CA THR A 468 20.90 16.89 -26.33
C THR A 468 21.82 18.06 -26.02
N GLN A 469 21.26 19.19 -25.55
CA GLN A 469 22.07 20.33 -25.14
C GLN A 469 22.96 20.00 -23.94
N THR A 470 22.44 19.23 -22.97
CA THR A 470 23.22 18.85 -21.79
C THR A 470 24.34 17.86 -22.16
N ASP A 471 24.11 16.91 -23.07
CA ASP A 471 25.17 16.02 -23.59
C ASP A 471 26.25 16.82 -24.34
N ALA A 472 25.86 17.85 -25.10
CA ALA A 472 26.81 18.74 -25.79
C ALA A 472 27.63 19.59 -24.80
N ASP A 473 26.98 20.14 -23.77
CA ASP A 473 27.65 20.89 -22.70
C ASP A 473 28.65 19.98 -21.97
N ILE A 474 28.27 18.74 -21.63
CA ILE A 474 29.16 17.73 -21.05
C ILE A 474 30.32 17.41 -21.99
N ALA A 475 30.05 17.16 -23.27
CA ALA A 475 31.08 16.86 -24.27
C ALA A 475 32.10 18.00 -24.37
N SER A 476 31.65 19.26 -24.44
CA SER A 476 32.53 20.44 -24.48
C SER A 476 33.35 20.64 -23.21
N SER A 477 32.90 20.14 -22.06
CA SER A 477 33.67 20.15 -20.81
C SER A 477 34.74 19.05 -20.74
N LEU A 478 34.69 18.08 -21.67
CA LEU A 478 35.58 16.93 -21.76
C LEU A 478 36.58 17.01 -22.94
N THR A 479 36.49 18.03 -23.81
CA THR A 479 37.41 18.20 -24.95
C THR A 479 38.74 18.81 -24.55
N CYS A 480 39.79 18.45 -25.30
CA CYS A 480 41.09 19.11 -25.18
C CYS A 480 41.04 20.56 -25.65
N CYS A 481 41.61 21.49 -24.87
CA CYS A 481 41.65 22.92 -25.18
C CYS A 481 42.61 23.33 -26.32
N VAL A 482 43.09 22.37 -27.13
CA VAL A 482 44.13 22.60 -28.16
C VAL A 482 43.77 21.91 -29.47
N CYS A 483 43.50 20.60 -29.45
CA CYS A 483 43.21 19.83 -30.66
C CYS A 483 41.70 19.58 -30.89
N ASP A 484 40.82 20.04 -30.00
CA ASP A 484 39.39 19.73 -30.00
C ASP A 484 39.05 18.23 -30.00
N GLU A 485 40.03 17.34 -29.80
CA GLU A 485 39.77 15.91 -29.65
C GLU A 485 39.09 15.67 -28.30
N SER A 486 37.93 15.00 -28.39
CA SER A 486 37.18 14.50 -27.25
C SER A 486 37.72 13.16 -26.81
N ASP A 487 37.67 12.91 -25.50
CA ASP A 487 37.84 11.58 -24.88
C ASP A 487 36.67 10.65 -25.31
N GLU A 488 36.63 10.26 -26.60
CA GLU A 488 35.73 9.23 -27.10
C GLU A 488 36.37 7.89 -26.75
N GLY A 489 35.90 7.31 -25.64
CA GLY A 489 36.55 6.17 -25.00
C GLY A 489 36.51 4.89 -25.83
N ASP A 490 37.58 4.65 -26.58
CA ASP A 490 38.03 3.29 -26.88
C ASP A 490 38.93 2.82 -25.71
N GLU A 491 38.83 1.53 -25.36
CA GLU A 491 39.66 0.89 -24.34
C GLU A 491 41.15 1.04 -24.73
N GLY A 492 41.81 2.08 -24.21
CA GLY A 492 43.23 2.36 -24.48
C GLY A 492 43.62 3.84 -24.68
N SER A 493 42.66 4.77 -24.80
CA SER A 493 42.98 6.19 -25.01
C SER A 493 43.58 6.86 -23.76
N PRO A 494 44.59 7.75 -23.89
CA PRO A 494 45.29 8.32 -22.74
C PRO A 494 44.46 9.43 -22.05
N ALA A 495 44.26 9.31 -20.73
CA ALA A 495 43.50 10.27 -19.92
C ALA A 495 43.98 11.73 -20.09
N HIS A 496 43.07 12.66 -20.38
CA HIS A 496 43.36 14.09 -20.43
C HIS A 496 43.84 14.62 -19.06
N LEU A 497 44.87 15.47 -19.07
CA LEU A 497 45.36 16.20 -17.89
C LEU A 497 44.46 17.39 -17.60
N LEU A 498 44.01 17.53 -16.34
CA LEU A 498 43.25 18.70 -15.89
C LEU A 498 44.22 19.75 -15.31
N LEU A 499 44.29 20.92 -15.95
CA LEU A 499 45.10 22.03 -15.44
C LEU A 499 44.40 22.73 -14.28
N ALA A 500 45.19 23.39 -13.42
CA ALA A 500 44.67 24.19 -12.29
C ALA A 500 43.71 25.33 -12.73
N CYS A 501 43.81 25.79 -13.98
CA CYS A 501 42.92 26.77 -14.58
C CYS A 501 41.60 26.16 -15.14
N GLY A 502 41.37 24.86 -14.94
CA GLY A 502 40.17 24.13 -15.37
C GLY A 502 40.20 23.63 -16.83
N HIS A 503 41.18 24.04 -17.64
CA HIS A 503 41.32 23.55 -19.02
C HIS A 503 41.91 22.13 -19.06
N ARG A 504 41.44 21.31 -20.01
CA ARG A 504 41.93 19.94 -20.23
C ARG A 504 42.93 19.88 -21.39
N LEU A 505 44.00 19.11 -21.22
CA LEU A 505 45.01 18.86 -22.25
C LEU A 505 45.08 17.37 -22.57
N CYS A 506 45.03 17.02 -23.86
CA CYS A 506 45.34 15.68 -24.34
C CYS A 506 46.81 15.35 -24.08
N ARG A 507 47.15 14.06 -23.96
CA ARG A 507 48.52 13.62 -23.69
C ARG A 507 49.49 14.12 -24.77
N ASP A 508 49.09 14.01 -26.04
CA ASP A 508 49.86 14.49 -27.20
C ASP A 508 50.05 16.03 -27.19
N CYS A 509 49.04 16.74 -26.68
CA CYS A 509 49.01 18.19 -26.56
C CYS A 509 49.81 18.70 -25.36
N SER A 510 50.07 17.84 -24.37
CA SER A 510 50.78 18.18 -23.14
C SER A 510 52.29 18.20 -23.31
N GLY A 511 52.82 17.49 -24.32
CA GLY A 511 54.25 17.40 -24.61
C GLY A 511 55.07 16.66 -23.55
N LEU A 512 54.45 15.83 -22.71
CA LEU A 512 55.13 14.96 -21.75
C LEU A 512 55.67 13.70 -22.45
N PRO A 513 56.88 13.21 -22.11
CA PRO A 513 57.46 12.02 -22.72
C PRO A 513 56.66 10.75 -22.37
N ASP A 514 56.60 9.79 -23.30
CA ASP A 514 55.96 8.49 -23.09
C ASP A 514 56.75 7.63 -22.10
N GLU A 515 56.08 7.11 -21.07
CA GLU A 515 56.66 6.15 -20.11
C GLU A 515 56.55 4.70 -20.59
N SER A 516 56.68 4.45 -21.90
CA SER A 516 56.68 3.10 -22.49
C SER A 516 57.92 2.79 -23.32
N GLU A 517 59.06 3.42 -23.00
CA GLU A 517 60.37 2.95 -23.44
C GLU A 517 61.16 2.43 -22.23
N SER A 518 60.80 1.22 -21.79
CA SER A 518 61.75 0.35 -21.09
C SER A 518 61.81 -0.98 -21.84
N ASP A 519 62.91 -1.14 -22.57
CA ASP A 519 63.56 -2.38 -23.01
C ASP A 519 62.67 -3.54 -23.49
N GLU A 520 62.64 -3.78 -24.81
CA GLU A 520 62.79 -5.12 -25.41
C GLU A 520 62.83 -5.04 -26.94
N ASP A 521 64.04 -5.08 -27.52
CA ASP A 521 64.30 -5.58 -28.88
C ASP A 521 65.74 -6.12 -28.92
N VAL A 522 65.91 -7.37 -28.46
CA VAL A 522 67.06 -8.21 -28.85
C VAL A 522 66.52 -9.40 -29.60
N GLU A 523 66.74 -9.37 -30.92
CA GLU A 523 66.38 -10.43 -31.86
C GLU A 523 67.06 -11.76 -31.53
N LEU A 524 66.28 -12.82 -31.65
CA LEU A 524 66.71 -14.21 -31.74
C LEU A 524 67.50 -14.44 -33.04
N ALA A 525 68.74 -14.91 -32.91
CA ALA A 525 69.39 -15.74 -33.92
C ALA A 525 69.98 -16.97 -33.24
N ASP A 526 69.76 -18.11 -33.86
CA ASP A 526 70.18 -19.45 -33.48
C ASP A 526 71.69 -19.52 -33.13
N ASP A 527 72.03 -20.23 -32.04
CA ASP A 527 73.01 -21.32 -32.10
C ASP A 527 73.15 -22.01 -30.72
N GLU A 528 72.84 -23.31 -30.76
CA GLU A 528 73.51 -24.43 -30.11
C GLU A 528 74.41 -24.26 -28.85
N GLN A 529 74.15 -25.17 -27.90
CA GLN A 529 75.08 -25.87 -26.99
C GLN A 529 75.30 -25.34 -25.56
N ALA A 530 74.63 -26.06 -24.65
CA ALA A 530 75.20 -26.89 -23.58
C ALA A 530 75.88 -26.27 -22.33
N ALA A 531 75.42 -26.78 -21.18
CA ALA A 531 76.14 -26.99 -19.90
C ALA A 531 76.54 -25.71 -19.13
N GLU A 532 76.54 -25.61 -17.81
CA GLU A 532 76.39 -26.53 -16.68
C GLU A 532 76.27 -25.65 -15.42
N GLN A 533 75.35 -26.04 -14.53
CA GLN A 533 75.55 -26.11 -13.08
C GLN A 533 75.63 -24.83 -12.21
N ASP A 534 74.64 -24.79 -11.31
CA ASP A 534 74.77 -24.69 -9.86
C ASP A 534 75.64 -23.59 -9.24
N GLY A 535 74.97 -22.75 -8.44
CA GLY A 535 75.27 -22.82 -7.02
C GLY A 535 75.20 -21.52 -6.23
N ARG A 536 74.33 -21.60 -5.22
CA ARG A 536 74.51 -21.09 -3.84
C ARG A 536 73.95 -19.71 -3.48
N ASN A 537 72.77 -19.79 -2.88
CA ASN A 537 72.38 -19.16 -1.62
C ASN A 537 73.53 -18.93 -0.63
N SER A 538 73.44 -17.81 0.08
CA SER A 538 73.34 -17.75 1.56
C SER A 538 73.33 -16.26 1.94
N ASP A 539 72.24 -15.76 2.55
CA ASP A 539 72.12 -15.53 4.00
C ASP A 539 72.83 -14.21 4.38
N GLU A 540 72.41 -13.35 5.30
CA GLU A 540 71.31 -13.21 6.26
C GLU A 540 71.55 -11.81 6.90
N ALA A 541 70.60 -11.37 7.72
CA ALA A 541 70.77 -10.43 8.85
C ALA A 541 70.80 -8.91 8.58
N GLU A 542 69.69 -8.30 8.99
CA GLU A 542 69.54 -7.25 10.01
C GLU A 542 70.44 -6.00 10.03
N ASP A 543 69.74 -4.89 10.33
CA ASP A 543 70.17 -3.60 10.85
C ASP A 543 70.75 -2.56 9.88
N ALA A 544 69.93 -1.53 9.60
CA ALA A 544 70.42 -0.15 9.50
C ALA A 544 69.27 0.87 9.66
N GLU A 545 69.37 1.67 10.72
CA GLU A 545 68.73 2.98 10.82
C GLU A 545 69.32 3.98 9.80
N GLU A 546 68.43 4.85 9.30
CA GLU A 546 68.54 6.14 8.59
C GLU A 546 69.92 6.86 8.55
N PRO A 547 70.24 7.62 7.47
CA PRO A 547 69.41 8.79 7.10
C PRO A 547 69.33 9.23 5.62
N ASP A 548 68.23 9.94 5.37
CA ASP A 548 68.02 11.10 4.48
C ASP A 548 68.35 10.99 2.98
N GLY A 549 67.28 10.89 2.18
CA GLY A 549 67.33 10.93 0.72
C GLY A 549 65.95 10.87 0.10
N SER A 550 65.21 11.98 0.15
CA SER A 550 64.00 12.17 -0.67
C SER A 550 64.35 12.09 -2.17
N PRO A 551 63.69 11.25 -3.00
CA PRO A 551 63.58 11.52 -4.42
C PRO A 551 62.30 12.36 -4.64
N ALA A 552 62.51 13.60 -5.04
CA ALA A 552 61.47 14.51 -5.50
C ALA A 552 60.73 13.89 -6.70
N GLY A 553 59.44 13.60 -6.54
CA GLY A 553 58.53 13.41 -7.67
C GLY A 553 58.44 14.72 -8.45
N ALA A 554 58.94 14.72 -9.69
CA ALA A 554 58.97 15.90 -10.54
C ALA A 554 57.55 16.26 -11.01
N SER A 555 56.88 17.19 -10.32
CA SER A 555 55.69 17.86 -10.84
C SER A 555 56.08 18.76 -12.02
N ALA A 556 55.80 18.33 -13.25
CA ALA A 556 55.94 19.16 -14.43
C ALA A 556 55.02 20.39 -14.34
N ARG A 557 55.59 21.59 -14.34
CA ARG A 557 54.83 22.85 -14.44
C ARG A 557 54.40 23.05 -15.90
N LEU A 558 53.15 22.71 -16.21
CA LEU A 558 52.56 22.96 -17.52
C LEU A 558 51.96 24.37 -17.56
N ARG A 559 52.19 25.08 -18.68
CA ARG A 559 51.61 26.40 -18.92
C ARG A 559 50.40 26.22 -19.83
N CYS A 560 49.23 26.70 -19.40
CA CYS A 560 48.02 26.56 -20.21
C CYS A 560 48.18 27.30 -21.56
N PRO A 561 48.01 26.64 -22.72
CA PRO A 561 48.12 27.31 -24.02
C PRO A 561 47.01 28.34 -24.28
N VAL A 562 45.89 28.25 -23.54
CA VAL A 562 44.75 29.18 -23.66
C VAL A 562 44.90 30.39 -22.73
N CYS A 563 45.05 30.17 -21.42
CA CYS A 563 45.06 31.26 -20.43
C CYS A 563 46.46 31.63 -19.91
N GLN A 564 47.52 30.93 -20.33
CA GLN A 564 48.91 31.15 -19.94
C GLN A 564 49.25 31.03 -18.44
N GLU A 565 48.30 30.60 -17.62
CA GLU A 565 48.55 30.30 -16.21
C GLU A 565 49.50 29.11 -16.06
N SER A 566 50.45 29.25 -15.12
CA SER A 566 51.44 28.21 -14.81
C SER A 566 50.93 27.41 -13.61
N GLY A 567 50.68 26.11 -13.78
CA GLY A 567 50.15 25.26 -12.72
C GLY A 567 50.80 23.88 -12.71
N VAL A 568 50.67 23.17 -11.60
CA VAL A 568 50.99 21.73 -11.54
C VAL A 568 49.83 20.99 -12.19
N ALA A 569 50.09 20.21 -13.24
CA ALA A 569 49.08 19.32 -13.79
C ALA A 569 48.92 18.14 -12.83
N ALA A 570 47.71 17.93 -12.33
CA ALA A 570 47.38 16.69 -11.63
C ALA A 570 46.97 15.67 -12.70
N ALA A 571 47.51 14.45 -12.61
CA ALA A 571 46.89 13.33 -13.30
C ALA A 571 45.44 13.27 -12.83
N ALA A 572 44.48 13.41 -13.76
CA ALA A 572 43.09 13.12 -13.44
C ALA A 572 43.06 11.67 -12.89
N PRO A 573 42.38 11.40 -11.75
CA PRO A 573 42.38 10.07 -11.17
C PRO A 573 41.98 9.05 -12.24
N ALA A 574 42.89 8.11 -12.52
CA ALA A 574 42.71 7.08 -13.53
C ALA A 574 41.44 6.28 -13.17
N GLY A 575 40.36 6.51 -13.93
CA GLY A 575 39.04 5.92 -13.71
C GLY A 575 37.86 6.91 -13.65
N ALA A 576 38.09 8.22 -13.43
CA ALA A 576 36.98 9.16 -13.18
C ALA A 576 36.44 9.92 -14.42
N SER A 577 37.19 10.06 -15.52
CA SER A 577 36.74 10.85 -16.70
C SER A 577 36.06 10.01 -17.79
N PHE A 578 36.46 8.75 -17.98
CA PHE A 578 36.00 7.90 -19.09
C PHE A 578 34.53 7.47 -19.00
N GLY A 579 33.95 7.45 -17.80
CA GLY A 579 32.59 6.96 -17.58
C GLY A 579 31.48 8.02 -17.63
N VAL A 580 31.78 9.29 -17.37
CA VAL A 580 30.76 10.30 -17.02
C VAL A 580 29.74 10.56 -18.13
N ARG A 581 30.20 10.77 -19.38
CA ARG A 581 29.30 11.02 -20.53
C ARG A 581 28.51 9.75 -20.89
N ALA A 582 29.13 8.58 -20.83
CA ALA A 582 28.46 7.31 -21.09
C ALA A 582 27.42 6.98 -20.00
N GLU A 583 27.76 7.22 -18.74
CA GLU A 583 26.87 7.07 -17.60
C GLU A 583 25.71 8.07 -17.63
N PHE A 584 25.96 9.33 -17.99
CA PHE A 584 24.92 10.32 -18.22
C PHE A 584 23.92 9.84 -19.28
N ARG A 585 24.44 9.36 -20.43
CA ARG A 585 23.61 8.80 -21.51
C ARG A 585 22.81 7.58 -21.05
N ALA A 586 23.40 6.66 -20.32
CA ALA A 586 22.73 5.48 -19.76
C ALA A 586 21.60 5.85 -18.78
N ARG A 587 21.85 6.81 -17.88
CA ARG A 587 20.85 7.33 -16.94
C ARG A 587 19.73 8.09 -17.69
N CYS A 588 20.06 8.83 -18.75
CA CYS A 588 19.08 9.50 -19.62
C CYS A 588 18.19 8.52 -20.39
N ASN A 589 18.74 7.39 -20.85
CA ASN A 589 17.95 6.32 -21.47
C ASN A 589 16.93 5.74 -20.48
N THR A 590 17.36 5.50 -19.23
CA THR A 590 16.47 5.06 -18.15
C THR A 590 15.38 6.09 -17.84
N PHE A 591 15.77 7.36 -17.72
CA PHE A 591 14.86 8.50 -17.53
C PHE A 591 13.80 8.60 -18.64
N MET A 592 14.20 8.48 -19.91
CA MET A 592 13.28 8.54 -21.05
C MET A 592 12.30 7.36 -21.05
N MET A 593 12.78 6.14 -20.77
CA MET A 593 11.92 4.97 -20.66
C MET A 593 10.88 5.12 -19.55
N GLU A 594 11.29 5.61 -18.37
CA GLU A 594 10.41 5.81 -17.22
C GLU A 594 9.40 6.95 -17.47
N THR A 595 9.83 8.03 -18.12
CA THR A 595 8.97 9.16 -18.54
C THR A 595 7.89 8.68 -19.51
N VAL A 596 8.25 7.88 -20.51
CA VAL A 596 7.31 7.30 -21.46
C VAL A 596 6.36 6.33 -20.75
N GLY A 597 6.88 5.42 -19.91
CA GLY A 597 6.05 4.47 -19.17
C GLY A 597 5.03 5.12 -18.24
N ARG A 598 5.46 6.13 -17.46
CA ARG A 598 4.64 6.72 -16.39
C ARG A 598 3.83 7.93 -16.82
N LEU A 599 4.34 8.78 -17.70
CA LEU A 599 3.72 10.07 -18.02
C LEU A 599 3.02 10.08 -19.39
N THR A 600 3.59 9.43 -20.42
CA THR A 600 2.92 9.37 -21.74
C THR A 600 1.87 8.27 -21.77
N PHE A 601 2.21 7.07 -21.30
CA PHE A 601 1.29 5.93 -21.22
C PHE A 601 0.60 5.74 -19.87
N GLY A 602 1.02 6.44 -18.82
CA GLY A 602 0.31 6.49 -17.55
C GLY A 602 -0.66 7.67 -17.43
N GLY A 603 -1.35 7.76 -16.29
CA GLY A 603 -2.02 8.97 -15.84
C GLY A 603 -3.42 9.28 -16.38
N GLY A 604 -4.10 8.40 -17.11
CA GLY A 604 -5.50 8.66 -17.52
C GLY A 604 -6.05 7.64 -18.54
N PRO A 605 -7.35 7.72 -18.85
CA PRO A 605 -8.00 6.79 -19.78
C PRO A 605 -7.66 7.07 -21.26
N GLU A 606 -7.08 8.23 -21.57
CA GLU A 606 -6.79 8.66 -22.95
C GLU A 606 -5.41 8.18 -23.45
N PRO A 607 -5.34 7.55 -24.63
CA PRO A 607 -4.07 7.13 -25.22
C PRO A 607 -3.26 8.33 -25.75
N PRO A 608 -1.94 8.19 -25.92
CA PRO A 608 -1.12 9.19 -26.60
C PRO A 608 -1.54 9.37 -28.07
N SER A 609 -1.19 10.51 -28.67
CA SER A 609 -1.51 10.82 -30.06
C SER A 609 -0.82 9.85 -31.04
N PRO A 610 -1.41 9.58 -32.23
CA PRO A 610 -0.77 8.74 -33.25
C PRO A 610 0.60 9.25 -33.69
N GLU A 611 0.76 10.57 -33.76
CA GLU A 611 2.04 11.21 -34.07
C GLU A 611 3.11 10.92 -33.01
N LEU A 612 2.74 10.99 -31.72
CA LEU A 612 3.65 10.64 -30.62
C LEU A 612 4.03 9.16 -30.66
N CYS A 613 3.07 8.27 -30.92
CA CYS A 613 3.38 6.85 -31.07
C CYS A 613 4.36 6.59 -32.21
N ARG A 614 4.18 7.23 -33.38
CA ARG A 614 5.12 7.10 -34.50
C ARG A 614 6.51 7.62 -34.14
N HIS A 615 6.57 8.76 -33.46
CA HIS A 615 7.83 9.33 -32.97
C HIS A 615 8.54 8.42 -31.97
N LEU A 616 7.80 7.80 -31.04
CA LEU A 616 8.34 6.85 -30.07
C LEU A 616 8.82 5.54 -30.71
N VAL A 617 8.14 5.09 -31.76
CA VAL A 617 8.56 3.91 -32.54
C VAL A 617 9.85 4.21 -33.30
N ALA A 618 10.04 5.44 -33.79
CA ALA A 618 11.26 5.84 -34.49
C ALA A 618 12.54 5.69 -33.65
N TYR A 619 12.47 5.83 -32.31
CA TYR A 619 13.60 5.54 -31.41
C TYR A 619 14.10 4.09 -31.45
N VAL A 620 13.27 3.18 -31.95
CA VAL A 620 13.54 1.74 -32.03
C VAL A 620 13.88 1.32 -33.46
N THR A 621 13.50 2.12 -34.45
CA THR A 621 13.64 1.81 -35.89
C THR A 621 14.63 2.78 -36.53
N ALA A 622 15.89 2.40 -36.66
CA ALA A 622 16.84 3.18 -37.46
C ALA A 622 16.90 2.62 -38.89
N CYS A 623 16.63 3.48 -39.88
CA CYS A 623 17.10 3.29 -41.24
C CYS A 623 18.39 4.08 -41.38
N ASP A 624 19.56 3.45 -41.24
CA ASP A 624 20.79 4.11 -41.66
C ASP A 624 20.79 4.12 -43.20
N ALA A 625 21.08 5.29 -43.78
CA ALA A 625 21.02 5.53 -45.22
C ALA A 625 21.97 4.58 -45.99
N GLY A 626 21.45 3.42 -46.43
CA GLY A 626 22.13 2.49 -47.32
C GLY A 626 22.42 1.08 -46.80
N GLY A 627 22.02 0.71 -45.57
CA GLY A 627 22.18 -0.65 -45.01
C GLY A 627 20.87 -1.43 -44.83
N PRO A 628 20.90 -2.77 -44.56
CA PRO A 628 19.71 -3.53 -44.20
C PRO A 628 19.09 -2.99 -42.89
N SER A 629 17.76 -3.05 -42.76
CA SER A 629 17.02 -2.57 -41.59
C SER A 629 17.41 -3.35 -40.34
N GLU A 630 18.05 -2.69 -39.36
CA GLU A 630 18.45 -3.27 -38.07
C GLU A 630 17.73 -2.57 -36.90
N THR A 631 17.42 -3.32 -35.84
CA THR A 631 16.65 -2.86 -34.67
C THR A 631 17.56 -2.43 -33.53
N LYS A 632 17.23 -1.34 -32.82
CA LYS A 632 18.01 -0.82 -31.67
C LYS A 632 17.23 -0.99 -30.36
N GLU A 633 17.92 -1.11 -29.23
CA GLU A 633 17.29 -1.00 -27.90
C GLU A 633 16.59 0.38 -27.79
N PHE A 634 15.44 0.48 -27.09
CA PHE A 634 14.77 1.78 -26.86
C PHE A 634 15.65 2.65 -25.96
N ALA A 635 16.51 3.43 -26.60
CA ALA A 635 17.50 4.30 -25.99
C ALA A 635 17.49 5.62 -26.76
N PHE A 636 17.37 6.73 -26.04
CA PHE A 636 17.46 8.07 -26.62
C PHE A 636 18.88 8.32 -27.15
N PHE A 637 19.91 7.94 -26.40
CA PHE A 637 21.31 7.94 -26.80
C PHE A 637 21.75 6.51 -27.17
N THR A 638 22.13 6.29 -28.42
CA THR A 638 22.52 4.96 -28.94
C THR A 638 23.90 4.53 -28.45
N GLN A 639 24.00 3.40 -27.73
CA GLN A 639 25.30 2.81 -27.35
C GLN A 639 25.43 1.30 -27.62
N ASN A 640 24.37 0.51 -27.75
CA ASN A 640 24.48 -0.93 -28.04
C ASN A 640 23.66 -1.35 -29.27
N ARG A 641 24.31 -2.11 -30.16
CA ARG A 641 23.68 -2.82 -31.27
C ARG A 641 23.23 -4.18 -30.75
N ASP A 642 21.93 -4.47 -30.74
CA ASP A 642 21.43 -5.80 -30.36
C ASP A 642 21.24 -6.66 -31.64
N PRO A 643 21.98 -7.78 -31.79
CA PRO A 643 21.79 -8.72 -32.89
C PRO A 643 20.52 -9.58 -32.75
N SER A 644 19.80 -9.50 -31.62
CA SER A 644 18.50 -10.14 -31.42
C SER A 644 17.37 -9.14 -31.70
N PRO A 645 16.34 -9.47 -32.50
CA PRO A 645 15.20 -8.59 -32.73
C PRO A 645 14.32 -8.49 -31.48
N VAL A 646 14.81 -7.77 -30.46
CA VAL A 646 14.06 -7.38 -29.27
C VAL A 646 13.16 -6.19 -29.62
N PHE A 647 12.32 -6.32 -30.65
CA PHE A 647 11.03 -5.62 -30.65
C PHE A 647 10.18 -6.24 -29.54
N ARG A 648 10.49 -5.93 -28.28
CA ARG A 648 9.75 -6.46 -27.15
C ARG A 648 8.99 -5.35 -26.48
N SER A 649 7.80 -5.17 -27.04
CA SER A 649 6.58 -5.11 -26.24
C SER A 649 6.36 -3.89 -25.36
N PHE A 650 7.31 -2.99 -25.08
CA PHE A 650 7.05 -1.92 -24.12
C PHE A 650 5.95 -0.96 -24.62
N ILE A 651 6.18 -0.27 -25.75
CA ILE A 651 5.18 0.64 -26.35
C ILE A 651 3.89 -0.11 -26.71
N LEU A 652 4.02 -1.32 -27.27
CA LEU A 652 2.89 -2.18 -27.61
C LEU A 652 2.07 -2.60 -26.38
N GLN A 653 2.70 -3.06 -25.29
CA GLN A 653 2.07 -3.42 -24.01
C GLN A 653 1.41 -2.20 -23.40
N GLN A 654 2.07 -1.04 -23.45
CA GLN A 654 1.47 0.19 -22.96
C GLN A 654 0.22 0.57 -23.76
N LEU A 655 0.26 0.50 -25.10
CA LEU A 655 -0.92 0.72 -25.96
C LEU A 655 -2.02 -0.31 -25.69
N LEU A 656 -1.67 -1.57 -25.48
CA LEU A 656 -2.62 -2.64 -25.18
C LEU A 656 -3.33 -2.47 -23.82
N ARG A 657 -2.86 -1.60 -22.91
CA ARG A 657 -3.59 -1.27 -21.67
C ARG A 657 -4.85 -0.45 -21.93
N TYR A 658 -4.91 0.27 -23.05
CA TYR A 658 -6.03 1.12 -23.41
C TYR A 658 -7.19 0.32 -24.01
N SER A 659 -8.36 0.96 -24.13
CA SER A 659 -9.50 0.35 -24.80
C SER A 659 -9.16 0.11 -26.28
N ARG A 660 -9.54 -1.06 -26.82
CA ARG A 660 -9.22 -1.45 -28.22
C ARG A 660 -9.67 -0.37 -29.21
N ASP A 661 -10.88 0.16 -29.02
CA ASP A 661 -11.49 1.15 -29.90
C ASP A 661 -10.67 2.45 -29.95
N SER A 662 -9.95 2.77 -28.88
CA SER A 662 -9.12 3.99 -28.78
C SER A 662 -7.76 3.87 -29.45
N VAL A 663 -7.20 2.65 -29.58
CA VAL A 663 -5.81 2.42 -30.06
C VAL A 663 -5.70 1.53 -31.29
N GLN A 664 -6.83 1.06 -31.85
CA GLN A 664 -6.85 0.11 -32.97
C GLN A 664 -6.00 0.57 -34.17
N GLN A 665 -6.12 1.85 -34.55
CA GLN A 665 -5.34 2.41 -35.66
C GLN A 665 -3.84 2.37 -35.35
N GLN A 666 -3.43 2.83 -34.17
CA GLN A 666 -2.03 2.91 -33.75
C GLN A 666 -1.38 1.54 -33.65
N LEU A 667 -2.11 0.55 -33.09
CA LEU A 667 -1.66 -0.83 -33.00
C LEU A 667 -1.52 -1.46 -34.39
N THR A 668 -2.46 -1.19 -35.31
CA THR A 668 -2.40 -1.74 -36.67
C THR A 668 -1.24 -1.15 -37.46
N GLU A 669 -1.03 0.18 -37.40
CA GLU A 669 0.12 0.87 -38.01
C GLU A 669 1.45 0.35 -37.45
N HIS A 670 1.54 0.17 -36.12
CA HIS A 670 2.73 -0.34 -35.46
C HIS A 670 3.06 -1.79 -35.86
N LEU A 671 2.05 -2.67 -35.90
CA LEU A 671 2.24 -4.07 -36.31
C LEU A 671 2.64 -4.20 -37.79
N ALA A 672 2.06 -3.36 -38.66
CA ALA A 672 2.44 -3.31 -40.07
C ALA A 672 3.92 -2.90 -40.23
N SER A 673 4.32 -1.80 -39.58
CA SER A 673 5.71 -1.31 -39.62
C SER A 673 6.70 -2.30 -39.02
N ALA A 674 6.38 -2.94 -37.90
CA ALA A 674 7.25 -3.95 -37.28
C ALA A 674 7.44 -5.18 -38.18
N ARG A 675 6.40 -5.59 -38.92
CA ARG A 675 6.47 -6.70 -39.88
C ARG A 675 7.37 -6.37 -41.06
N ASP A 676 7.28 -5.16 -41.59
CA ASP A 676 8.10 -4.71 -42.73
C ASP A 676 9.61 -4.69 -42.38
N ILE A 677 9.94 -4.49 -41.10
CA ILE A 677 11.32 -4.48 -40.60
C ILE A 677 11.83 -5.91 -40.29
N LEU A 678 10.99 -6.77 -39.71
CA LEU A 678 11.38 -8.09 -39.17
C LEU A 678 11.37 -9.25 -40.17
N GLY A 679 10.68 -9.09 -41.31
CA GLY A 679 10.44 -10.19 -42.24
C GLY A 679 9.44 -11.24 -41.71
N GLN A 680 9.19 -12.28 -42.51
CA GLN A 680 8.01 -13.15 -42.35
C GLN A 680 8.10 -14.16 -41.18
N ALA A 681 9.30 -14.60 -40.78
CA ALA A 681 9.49 -15.57 -39.69
C ALA A 681 9.29 -14.94 -38.30
N ALA A 682 9.86 -13.75 -38.08
CA ALA A 682 9.75 -13.01 -36.82
C ALA A 682 8.35 -12.36 -36.62
N ALA A 683 7.58 -12.17 -37.70
CA ALA A 683 6.19 -11.72 -37.62
C ALA A 683 5.27 -12.66 -36.82
N VAL A 684 5.54 -13.97 -36.86
CA VAL A 684 4.76 -14.97 -36.10
C VAL A 684 5.05 -14.88 -34.60
N ASP A 685 6.31 -14.65 -34.22
CA ASP A 685 6.68 -14.47 -32.82
C ASP A 685 6.15 -13.15 -32.26
N LEU A 686 6.16 -12.07 -33.06
CA LEU A 686 5.50 -10.81 -32.72
C LEU A 686 3.99 -11.00 -32.48
N ALA A 687 3.30 -11.69 -33.40
CA ALA A 687 1.89 -12.03 -33.26
C ALA A 687 1.61 -12.84 -31.99
N ARG A 688 2.51 -13.76 -31.60
CA ARG A 688 2.40 -14.53 -30.35
C ARG A 688 2.52 -13.63 -29.11
N ILE A 689 3.48 -12.71 -29.09
CA ILE A 689 3.68 -11.75 -28.00
C ILE A 689 2.44 -10.85 -27.84
N VAL A 690 1.93 -10.29 -28.95
CA VAL A 690 0.70 -9.47 -28.96
C VAL A 690 -0.48 -10.26 -28.41
N CYS A 691 -0.64 -11.51 -28.83
CA CYS A 691 -1.72 -12.38 -28.37
C CYS A 691 -1.63 -12.64 -26.85
N HIS A 692 -0.44 -12.90 -26.31
CA HIS A 692 -0.26 -13.05 -24.85
C HIS A 692 -0.60 -11.77 -24.09
N CYS A 693 -0.15 -10.60 -24.57
CA CYS A 693 -0.47 -9.33 -23.92
C CYS A 693 -1.99 -9.05 -23.91
N LEU A 694 -2.69 -9.37 -25.01
CA LEU A 694 -4.15 -9.27 -25.11
C LEU A 694 -4.87 -10.28 -24.19
N GLU A 695 -4.31 -11.49 -24.05
CA GLU A 695 -4.83 -12.53 -23.15
C GLU A 695 -4.73 -12.08 -21.69
N ASP A 696 -3.57 -11.55 -21.27
CA ASP A 696 -3.34 -11.02 -19.92
C ASP A 696 -4.30 -9.88 -19.58
N LEU A 697 -4.49 -8.94 -20.51
CA LEU A 697 -5.46 -7.85 -20.35
C LEU A 697 -6.88 -8.40 -20.15
N ARG A 698 -7.25 -9.44 -20.90
CA ARG A 698 -8.57 -10.06 -20.80
C ARG A 698 -8.75 -10.79 -19.47
N MET A 699 -7.72 -11.50 -19.03
CA MET A 699 -7.70 -12.19 -17.74
C MET A 699 -7.77 -11.20 -16.57
N ALA A 700 -7.07 -10.07 -16.63
CA ALA A 700 -7.17 -9.00 -15.64
C ALA A 700 -8.59 -8.42 -15.55
N LYS A 701 -9.24 -8.16 -16.71
CA LYS A 701 -10.65 -7.72 -16.74
C LYS A 701 -11.62 -8.75 -16.15
N LEU A 702 -11.37 -10.03 -16.38
CA LEU A 702 -12.15 -11.13 -15.79
C LEU A 702 -11.90 -11.27 -14.28
N ALA A 703 -10.67 -11.01 -13.81
CA ALA A 703 -10.30 -11.09 -12.40
C ALA A 703 -10.96 -10.00 -11.54
N ASN A 704 -11.24 -8.82 -12.11
CA ASN A 704 -11.98 -7.74 -11.43
C ASN A 704 -13.45 -8.10 -11.09
N GLN A 705 -13.97 -9.23 -11.58
CA GLN A 705 -15.30 -9.72 -11.23
C GLN A 705 -15.26 -10.50 -9.91
N VAL A 706 -15.95 -9.99 -8.89
CA VAL A 706 -15.93 -10.55 -7.53
C VAL A 706 -16.55 -11.95 -7.43
N ARG A 707 -17.43 -12.35 -8.37
CA ARG A 707 -18.12 -13.65 -8.33
C ARG A 707 -17.54 -14.65 -9.35
N PRO A 708 -17.06 -15.84 -8.92
CA PRO A 708 -16.43 -16.82 -9.80
C PRO A 708 -17.41 -17.38 -10.86
N ASP A 709 -18.69 -17.57 -10.52
CA ASP A 709 -19.70 -18.05 -11.48
C ASP A 709 -19.98 -17.04 -12.60
N LEU A 710 -20.05 -15.75 -12.27
CA LEU A 710 -20.23 -14.70 -13.28
C LEU A 710 -19.01 -14.61 -14.19
N ARG A 711 -17.80 -14.71 -13.61
CA ARG A 711 -16.54 -14.70 -14.35
C ARG A 711 -16.52 -15.80 -15.42
N LEU A 712 -16.88 -17.03 -15.05
CA LEU A 712 -16.95 -18.16 -15.98
C LEU A 712 -18.03 -17.94 -17.05
N LYS A 713 -19.25 -17.54 -16.67
CA LYS A 713 -20.34 -17.30 -17.63
C LYS A 713 -19.99 -16.20 -18.65
N LEU A 714 -19.39 -15.11 -18.18
CA LEU A 714 -18.91 -14.02 -19.03
C LEU A 714 -17.82 -14.53 -19.97
N ALA A 715 -16.81 -15.24 -19.47
CA ALA A 715 -15.74 -15.82 -20.27
C ALA A 715 -16.28 -16.73 -21.40
N LEU A 716 -17.16 -17.68 -21.07
CA LEU A 716 -17.74 -18.63 -22.03
C LEU A 716 -18.65 -17.95 -23.08
N SER A 717 -19.29 -16.83 -22.74
CA SER A 717 -20.11 -16.08 -23.70
C SER A 717 -19.29 -15.53 -24.88
N HIS A 718 -18.00 -15.32 -24.69
CA HIS A 718 -17.08 -14.80 -25.72
C HIS A 718 -16.33 -15.89 -26.49
N LEU A 719 -16.59 -17.17 -26.20
CA LEU A 719 -15.92 -18.29 -26.88
C LEU A 719 -16.35 -18.43 -28.35
N GLN A 720 -17.58 -18.05 -28.70
CA GLN A 720 -18.13 -18.13 -30.07
C GLN A 720 -17.31 -17.36 -31.10
N THR A 721 -16.61 -16.31 -30.66
CA THR A 721 -15.91 -15.36 -31.53
C THR A 721 -14.40 -15.60 -31.59
N GLY A 722 -13.84 -16.55 -30.82
CA GLY A 722 -12.43 -16.49 -30.43
C GLY A 722 -11.43 -17.36 -31.19
N LEU A 723 -11.71 -18.64 -31.43
CA LEU A 723 -10.75 -19.58 -32.04
C LEU A 723 -11.27 -20.10 -33.38
N ALA A 724 -10.72 -19.59 -34.48
CA ALA A 724 -10.95 -20.12 -35.82
C ALA A 724 -9.94 -21.23 -36.15
N ASP A 725 -10.31 -22.19 -37.02
CA ASP A 725 -9.41 -23.26 -37.46
C ASP A 725 -8.20 -22.74 -38.26
N GLN A 726 -8.34 -21.56 -38.88
CA GLN A 726 -7.22 -20.80 -39.45
C GLN A 726 -7.09 -19.47 -38.70
N PRO A 727 -6.07 -19.30 -37.83
CA PRO A 727 -5.82 -18.01 -37.21
C PRO A 727 -5.42 -17.01 -38.31
N GLN A 728 -5.87 -15.76 -38.18
CA GLN A 728 -5.39 -14.62 -38.97
C GLN A 728 -4.33 -13.88 -38.15
N PRO A 729 -3.05 -14.31 -38.16
CA PRO A 729 -2.00 -13.67 -37.37
C PRO A 729 -1.67 -12.24 -37.87
N ASP A 730 -2.08 -11.92 -39.11
CA ASP A 730 -1.80 -10.65 -39.77
C ASP A 730 -2.74 -9.50 -39.36
N CYS A 731 -3.82 -9.78 -38.62
CA CYS A 731 -4.79 -8.76 -38.22
C CYS A 731 -4.97 -8.71 -36.69
N LEU A 732 -5.05 -7.50 -36.15
CA LEU A 732 -5.24 -7.27 -34.71
C LEU A 732 -6.57 -7.89 -34.22
N ASP A 733 -7.59 -7.87 -35.05
CA ASP A 733 -8.92 -8.43 -34.74
C ASP A 733 -8.85 -9.96 -34.60
N GLY A 734 -8.04 -10.62 -35.44
CA GLY A 734 -7.76 -12.05 -35.36
C GLY A 734 -6.98 -12.41 -34.09
N LEU A 735 -5.96 -11.63 -33.75
CA LEU A 735 -5.17 -11.82 -32.52
C LEU A 735 -6.00 -11.56 -31.25
N SER A 736 -6.87 -10.55 -31.25
CA SER A 736 -7.78 -10.23 -30.16
C SER A 736 -8.83 -11.31 -29.94
N SER A 737 -9.37 -11.84 -31.03
CA SER A 737 -10.29 -12.99 -31.01
C SER A 737 -9.59 -14.21 -30.41
N LEU A 738 -8.39 -14.53 -30.90
CA LEU A 738 -7.59 -15.66 -30.42
C LEU A 738 -7.28 -15.55 -28.92
N ALA A 739 -6.85 -14.38 -28.47
CA ALA A 739 -6.59 -14.09 -27.06
C ALA A 739 -7.84 -14.22 -26.19
N THR A 740 -8.99 -13.75 -26.68
CA THR A 740 -10.28 -13.86 -25.98
C THR A 740 -10.71 -15.32 -25.83
N GLY A 741 -10.55 -16.12 -26.89
CA GLY A 741 -10.82 -17.56 -26.86
C GLY A 741 -9.90 -18.31 -25.89
N ARG A 742 -8.60 -18.02 -25.91
CA ARG A 742 -7.62 -18.58 -24.97
C ARG A 742 -7.95 -18.24 -23.52
N ALA A 743 -8.19 -16.97 -23.20
CA ALA A 743 -8.60 -16.54 -21.86
C ALA A 743 -9.87 -17.26 -21.36
N ALA A 744 -10.84 -17.47 -22.24
CA ALA A 744 -12.07 -18.18 -21.90
C ALA A 744 -11.85 -19.69 -21.65
N LEU A 745 -10.99 -20.34 -22.44
CA LEU A 745 -10.59 -21.73 -22.19
C LEU A 745 -9.75 -21.88 -20.92
N THR A 746 -8.89 -20.89 -20.61
CA THR A 746 -8.11 -20.83 -19.37
C THR A 746 -9.05 -20.75 -18.17
N ALA A 747 -10.03 -19.84 -18.20
CA ALA A 747 -11.05 -19.73 -17.14
C ALA A 747 -11.92 -20.99 -17.00
N LEU A 748 -12.23 -21.67 -18.11
CA LEU A 748 -12.91 -22.96 -18.10
C LEU A 748 -12.05 -24.06 -17.45
N ALA A 749 -10.75 -24.10 -17.75
CA ALA A 749 -9.81 -25.04 -17.16
C ALA A 749 -9.63 -24.80 -15.65
N ASP A 750 -9.57 -23.54 -15.22
CA ASP A 750 -9.57 -23.18 -13.79
C ASP A 750 -10.81 -23.72 -13.08
N ALA A 751 -12.00 -23.42 -13.61
CA ALA A 751 -13.26 -23.83 -13.01
C ALA A 751 -13.42 -25.35 -12.94
N LEU A 752 -12.98 -26.08 -13.97
CA LEU A 752 -12.96 -27.55 -14.02
C LEU A 752 -11.97 -28.17 -13.03
N ALA A 753 -10.84 -27.51 -12.79
CA ALA A 753 -9.81 -28.00 -11.88
C ALA A 753 -10.16 -27.77 -10.40
N GLU A 754 -10.89 -26.67 -10.09
CA GLU A 754 -11.36 -26.35 -8.74
C GLU A 754 -12.51 -27.25 -8.28
N ASP A 755 -13.50 -27.49 -9.16
CA ASP A 755 -14.67 -28.30 -8.85
C ASP A 755 -15.04 -29.16 -10.07
N GLU A 756 -14.60 -30.42 -10.04
CA GLU A 756 -14.86 -31.40 -11.09
C GLU A 756 -16.38 -31.59 -11.30
N GLN A 757 -17.21 -31.41 -10.26
CA GLN A 757 -18.67 -31.59 -10.35
C GLN A 757 -19.42 -30.35 -10.84
N ARG A 758 -18.77 -29.18 -10.93
CA ARG A 758 -19.41 -27.88 -11.27
C ARG A 758 -20.18 -27.87 -12.59
N LEU A 759 -19.76 -28.72 -13.53
CA LEU A 759 -20.38 -28.88 -14.86
C LEU A 759 -21.15 -30.20 -15.02
N ALA A 760 -21.37 -30.95 -13.94
CA ALA A 760 -22.07 -32.24 -13.95
C ALA A 760 -23.61 -32.13 -13.96
N GLY A 761 -24.17 -30.94 -13.78
CA GLY A 761 -25.62 -30.72 -13.85
C GLY A 761 -26.17 -30.96 -15.27
N GLU A 762 -27.23 -31.78 -15.39
CA GLU A 762 -27.87 -32.12 -16.68
C GLU A 762 -28.49 -30.91 -17.41
N ARG A 763 -28.73 -29.79 -16.71
CA ARG A 763 -29.11 -28.51 -17.30
C ARG A 763 -27.87 -27.66 -17.53
N LEU A 764 -27.20 -27.88 -18.66
CA LEU A 764 -26.16 -26.97 -19.15
C LEU A 764 -26.77 -25.57 -19.38
N ASP A 765 -26.28 -24.56 -18.68
CA ASP A 765 -26.59 -23.16 -19.00
C ASP A 765 -26.19 -22.87 -20.46
N ARG A 766 -26.83 -21.87 -21.10
CA ARG A 766 -26.51 -21.44 -22.48
C ARG A 766 -24.99 -21.32 -22.77
N PRO A 767 -24.16 -20.72 -21.90
CA PRO A 767 -22.72 -20.58 -22.14
C PRO A 767 -21.96 -21.93 -22.15
N ALA A 768 -22.38 -22.91 -21.35
CA ALA A 768 -21.75 -24.24 -21.32
C ALA A 768 -22.09 -25.06 -22.58
N THR A 769 -23.31 -24.87 -23.11
CA THR A 769 -23.72 -25.44 -24.40
C THR A 769 -22.88 -24.88 -25.55
N VAL A 770 -22.62 -23.57 -25.52
CA VAL A 770 -21.76 -22.87 -26.48
C VAL A 770 -20.32 -23.41 -26.44
N ALA A 771 -19.76 -23.60 -25.26
CA ALA A 771 -18.43 -24.18 -25.09
C ALA A 771 -18.33 -25.58 -25.70
N ARG A 772 -19.32 -26.44 -25.44
CA ARG A 772 -19.40 -27.79 -26.02
C ARG A 772 -19.45 -27.76 -27.54
N SER A 773 -20.29 -26.92 -28.15
CA SER A 773 -20.38 -26.84 -29.61
C SER A 773 -19.07 -26.40 -30.25
N HIS A 774 -18.40 -25.39 -29.66
CA HIS A 774 -17.18 -24.83 -30.21
C HIS A 774 -15.99 -25.82 -30.11
N LEU A 775 -15.85 -26.52 -28.99
CA LEU A 775 -14.83 -27.55 -28.82
C LEU A 775 -15.04 -28.74 -29.77
N LYS A 776 -16.29 -29.11 -30.09
CA LYS A 776 -16.56 -30.15 -31.12
C LYS A 776 -16.05 -29.73 -32.49
N SER A 777 -16.23 -28.47 -32.87
CA SER A 777 -15.85 -27.97 -34.20
C SER A 777 -14.37 -27.60 -34.33
N CYS A 778 -13.69 -27.19 -33.27
CA CYS A 778 -12.34 -26.61 -33.35
C CYS A 778 -11.27 -27.45 -32.63
N ARG A 779 -10.40 -28.12 -33.40
CA ARG A 779 -9.31 -28.97 -32.86
C ARG A 779 -8.26 -28.16 -32.07
N PRO A 780 -7.78 -26.99 -32.53
CA PRO A 780 -6.85 -26.17 -31.74
C PRO A 780 -7.39 -25.79 -30.35
N ALA A 781 -8.69 -25.48 -30.24
CA ALA A 781 -9.34 -25.19 -28.97
C ALA A 781 -9.31 -26.38 -28.00
N ARG A 782 -9.55 -27.61 -28.50
CA ARG A 782 -9.41 -28.84 -27.71
C ARG A 782 -7.99 -29.03 -27.21
N VAL A 783 -6.99 -28.89 -28.08
CA VAL A 783 -5.58 -29.04 -27.69
C VAL A 783 -5.17 -28.02 -26.64
N PHE A 784 -5.60 -26.75 -26.78
CA PHE A 784 -5.31 -25.70 -25.81
C PHE A 784 -5.97 -25.98 -24.46
N LEU A 785 -7.24 -26.39 -24.44
CA LEU A 785 -7.94 -26.76 -23.21
C LEU A 785 -7.27 -27.97 -22.53
N LEU A 786 -6.90 -28.99 -23.30
CA LEU A 786 -6.20 -30.18 -22.78
C LEU A 786 -4.87 -29.79 -22.12
N ARG A 787 -4.06 -28.94 -22.76
CA ARG A 787 -2.81 -28.43 -22.16
C ARG A 787 -3.07 -27.62 -20.89
N SER A 788 -4.11 -26.79 -20.90
CA SER A 788 -4.50 -25.97 -19.75
C SER A 788 -5.00 -26.80 -18.57
N LEU A 789 -5.69 -27.90 -18.83
CA LEU A 789 -6.10 -28.87 -17.81
C LEU A 789 -4.88 -29.66 -17.30
N ALA A 790 -4.01 -30.11 -18.21
CA ALA A 790 -2.80 -30.85 -17.84
C ALA A 790 -1.84 -30.02 -16.99
N SER A 791 -1.76 -28.70 -17.20
CA SER A 791 -0.94 -27.82 -16.35
C SER A 791 -1.48 -27.63 -14.94
N ARG A 792 -2.79 -27.85 -14.71
CA ARG A 792 -3.46 -27.71 -13.40
C ARG A 792 -3.62 -29.03 -12.66
N LEU A 793 -3.91 -30.10 -13.38
CA LEU A 793 -4.27 -31.41 -12.83
C LEU A 793 -3.21 -32.49 -13.10
N GLY A 794 -2.17 -32.16 -13.88
CA GLY A 794 -1.27 -33.16 -14.46
C GLY A 794 -1.91 -33.89 -15.65
N GLY A 795 -1.08 -34.53 -16.48
CA GLY A 795 -1.55 -35.27 -17.65
C GLY A 795 -2.55 -36.38 -17.32
N GLY A 796 -2.28 -37.15 -16.25
CA GLY A 796 -3.17 -38.22 -15.79
C GLY A 796 -4.52 -37.71 -15.27
N GLY A 797 -4.51 -36.66 -14.44
CA GLY A 797 -5.72 -36.03 -13.91
C GLY A 797 -6.60 -35.43 -15.01
N ALA A 798 -5.99 -34.79 -16.02
CA ALA A 798 -6.71 -34.26 -17.18
C ALA A 798 -7.41 -35.38 -17.97
N VAL A 799 -6.72 -36.48 -18.29
CA VAL A 799 -7.32 -37.61 -19.02
C VAL A 799 -8.44 -38.27 -18.22
N ARG A 800 -8.26 -38.45 -16.91
CA ARG A 800 -9.30 -38.97 -16.01
C ARG A 800 -10.56 -38.10 -16.05
N LEU A 801 -10.40 -36.79 -15.87
CA LEU A 801 -11.50 -35.83 -15.91
C LEU A 801 -12.26 -35.92 -17.24
N LEU A 802 -11.53 -35.95 -18.37
CA LEU A 802 -12.13 -36.07 -19.70
C LEU A 802 -12.95 -37.36 -19.87
N ARG A 803 -12.47 -38.49 -19.32
CA ARG A 803 -13.18 -39.78 -19.38
C ARG A 803 -14.40 -39.86 -18.45
N GLN A 804 -14.33 -39.22 -17.27
CA GLN A 804 -15.40 -39.23 -16.28
C GLN A 804 -16.61 -38.38 -16.72
N HIS A 805 -16.37 -37.26 -17.41
CA HIS A 805 -17.44 -36.38 -17.86
C HIS A 805 -17.94 -36.74 -19.24
N ARG A 806 -19.21 -37.18 -19.32
CA ARG A 806 -19.87 -37.62 -20.56
C ARG A 806 -19.71 -36.65 -21.74
N TRP A 807 -19.92 -35.35 -21.53
CA TRP A 807 -19.83 -34.39 -22.62
C TRP A 807 -18.39 -34.09 -23.06
N LEU A 808 -17.41 -34.15 -22.13
CA LEU A 808 -15.98 -34.02 -22.46
C LEU A 808 -15.48 -35.25 -23.20
N ALA A 809 -15.87 -36.46 -22.77
CA ALA A 809 -15.56 -37.71 -23.45
C ALA A 809 -16.07 -37.70 -24.90
N GLU A 810 -17.28 -37.18 -25.14
CA GLU A 810 -17.81 -37.01 -26.50
C GLU A 810 -17.02 -35.99 -27.35
N VAL A 811 -16.54 -34.91 -26.74
CA VAL A 811 -15.83 -33.83 -27.45
C VAL A 811 -14.40 -34.26 -27.82
N PHE A 812 -13.75 -35.01 -26.94
CA PHE A 812 -12.35 -35.44 -27.07
C PHE A 812 -12.20 -36.90 -27.54
N GLY A 813 -13.27 -37.49 -28.09
CA GLY A 813 -13.29 -38.91 -28.47
C GLY A 813 -12.19 -39.28 -29.47
N ASP A 814 -11.94 -38.43 -30.47
CA ASP A 814 -10.91 -38.65 -31.49
C ASP A 814 -9.49 -38.60 -30.88
N GLU A 815 -9.24 -37.65 -29.98
CA GLU A 815 -7.95 -37.50 -29.29
C GLU A 815 -7.71 -38.61 -28.25
N LEU A 816 -8.77 -39.12 -27.63
CA LEU A 816 -8.70 -40.22 -26.65
C LEU A 816 -8.63 -41.61 -27.31
N GLY A 817 -9.15 -41.76 -28.53
CA GLY A 817 -9.20 -43.03 -29.27
C GLY A 817 -8.09 -43.25 -30.30
N GLY A 818 -7.30 -42.22 -30.65
CA GLY A 818 -6.38 -42.22 -31.80
C GLY A 818 -5.06 -43.00 -31.68
N GLY A 819 -4.85 -43.80 -30.63
CA GLY A 819 -3.66 -44.63 -30.45
C GLY A 819 -3.86 -46.07 -30.94
N ALA A 820 -3.70 -46.28 -32.26
CA ALA A 820 -3.65 -47.56 -32.98
C ALA A 820 -4.85 -48.53 -32.84
N ALA A 821 -5.37 -48.92 -34.00
CA ALA A 821 -6.42 -49.90 -34.19
C ALA A 821 -6.07 -51.28 -33.62
N GLY A 822 -7.06 -51.92 -33.00
CA GLY A 822 -7.09 -53.37 -32.78
C GLY A 822 -6.69 -53.81 -31.38
N GLN A 823 -7.71 -54.18 -30.59
CA GLN A 823 -7.65 -55.04 -29.41
C GLN A 823 -7.00 -54.44 -28.13
N ASP A 824 -7.83 -54.38 -27.08
CA ASP A 824 -7.46 -54.35 -25.66
C ASP A 824 -6.80 -53.10 -25.04
N ASN A 825 -6.97 -51.92 -25.63
CA ASN A 825 -6.56 -50.67 -24.97
C ASN A 825 -7.62 -50.14 -23.97
N ARG A 826 -7.91 -50.93 -22.92
CA ARG A 826 -8.51 -50.43 -21.67
C ARG A 826 -7.50 -49.64 -20.81
N GLY A 827 -6.34 -49.28 -21.36
CA GLY A 827 -5.27 -48.54 -20.68
C GLY A 827 -5.77 -47.25 -20.03
N GLY A 828 -5.83 -47.25 -18.71
CA GLY A 828 -5.90 -46.11 -17.81
C GLY A 828 -4.77 -45.13 -18.08
N ALA A 829 -4.97 -43.89 -17.66
CA ALA A 829 -3.97 -42.85 -17.81
C ALA A 829 -2.75 -43.21 -16.93
N SER A 830 -1.71 -43.78 -17.52
CA SER A 830 -0.46 -44.04 -16.81
C SER A 830 0.13 -42.70 -16.35
N GLN A 831 0.37 -42.53 -15.05
CA GLN A 831 1.08 -41.37 -14.52
C GLN A 831 2.48 -41.30 -15.16
N PRO A 832 2.97 -40.09 -15.50
CA PRO A 832 4.31 -39.93 -16.02
C PRO A 832 5.33 -40.37 -14.97
N GLU A 833 6.35 -41.08 -15.43
CA GLU A 833 7.29 -41.72 -14.53
C GLU A 833 8.42 -40.76 -14.12
N LEU A 834 8.29 -40.19 -12.92
CA LEU A 834 9.21 -39.16 -12.42
C LEU A 834 10.53 -39.74 -11.88
N LEU A 835 10.58 -41.03 -11.51
CA LEU A 835 11.79 -41.65 -10.93
C LEU A 835 12.87 -41.99 -11.98
N LEU A 836 12.60 -41.77 -13.27
CA LEU A 836 13.61 -41.92 -14.33
C LEU A 836 14.69 -40.82 -14.32
N CYS A 837 14.57 -39.81 -13.47
CA CYS A 837 15.60 -38.78 -13.27
C CYS A 837 16.87 -39.29 -12.58
N HIS A 838 16.85 -40.51 -12.03
CA HIS A 838 17.98 -41.11 -11.30
C HIS A 838 19.07 -41.70 -12.22
N SER A 839 20.10 -42.30 -11.60
CA SER A 839 21.30 -42.79 -12.29
C SER A 839 21.00 -43.85 -13.36
N GLU A 840 21.94 -44.02 -14.29
CA GLU A 840 21.85 -45.08 -15.32
C GLU A 840 21.75 -46.48 -14.70
N GLU A 841 22.45 -46.71 -13.60
CA GLU A 841 22.41 -47.98 -12.84
C GLU A 841 21.00 -48.27 -12.32
N PHE A 842 20.32 -47.27 -11.76
CA PHE A 842 18.94 -47.39 -11.30
C PHE A 842 17.98 -47.68 -12.46
N ARG A 843 18.11 -46.92 -13.57
CA ARG A 843 17.27 -47.12 -14.76
C ARG A 843 17.44 -48.52 -15.35
N THR A 844 18.67 -49.02 -15.39
CA THR A 844 18.98 -50.38 -15.86
C THR A 844 18.42 -51.46 -14.94
N ALA A 845 18.64 -51.33 -13.62
CA ALA A 845 18.12 -52.26 -12.63
C ALA A 845 16.59 -52.32 -12.68
N ARG A 846 15.93 -51.17 -12.70
CA ARG A 846 14.47 -51.07 -12.80
C ARG A 846 13.92 -51.68 -14.08
N LYS A 847 14.57 -51.44 -15.22
CA LYS A 847 14.18 -52.07 -16.50
C LYS A 847 14.27 -53.60 -16.42
N ALA A 848 15.30 -54.13 -15.77
CA ALA A 848 15.42 -55.57 -15.55
C ALA A 848 14.30 -56.10 -14.63
N VAL A 849 13.96 -55.41 -13.54
CA VAL A 849 12.81 -55.78 -12.69
C VAL A 849 11.50 -55.77 -13.49
N TRP A 850 11.28 -54.76 -14.33
CA TRP A 850 10.11 -54.69 -15.19
C TRP A 850 10.04 -55.85 -16.19
N GLN A 851 11.16 -56.22 -16.79
CA GLN A 851 11.24 -57.39 -17.70
C GLN A 851 10.95 -58.71 -16.98
N LEU A 852 11.33 -58.85 -15.71
CA LEU A 852 10.95 -60.00 -14.88
C LEU A 852 9.44 -60.04 -14.63
N VAL A 853 8.81 -58.90 -14.34
CA VAL A 853 7.34 -58.79 -14.18
C VAL A 853 6.60 -59.20 -15.46
N LEU A 854 7.16 -58.92 -16.62
CA LEU A 854 6.60 -59.32 -17.92
C LEU A 854 6.93 -60.77 -18.33
N GLY A 855 7.68 -61.53 -17.52
CA GLY A 855 8.11 -62.89 -17.85
C GLY A 855 9.13 -62.97 -19.00
N MET A 856 9.79 -61.85 -19.34
CA MET A 856 10.75 -61.75 -20.44
C MET A 856 12.23 -61.75 -19.99
N GLY A 857 12.49 -61.79 -18.68
CA GLY A 857 13.85 -61.72 -18.10
C GLY A 857 14.31 -63.06 -17.52
N ASN A 858 15.60 -63.40 -17.73
CA ASN A 858 16.20 -64.68 -17.29
C ASN A 858 17.43 -64.55 -16.37
N GLN A 859 17.73 -63.39 -15.74
CA GLN A 859 18.99 -63.23 -15.00
C GLN A 859 18.94 -62.39 -13.71
N ARG A 860 19.88 -62.73 -12.82
CA ARG A 860 20.31 -62.01 -11.61
C ARG A 860 20.65 -60.56 -11.96
N LEU A 861 20.12 -59.60 -11.18
CA LEU A 861 20.46 -58.19 -11.31
C LEU A 861 21.96 -58.00 -10.99
N SER A 862 22.68 -57.28 -11.86
CA SER A 862 24.13 -57.02 -11.71
C SER A 862 24.46 -55.94 -10.66
N CYS A 863 23.46 -55.33 -10.03
CA CYS A 863 23.63 -54.22 -9.09
C CYS A 863 23.57 -54.67 -7.61
N ASP A 864 24.04 -53.82 -6.70
CA ASP A 864 23.99 -54.05 -5.25
C ASP A 864 22.54 -54.15 -4.75
N GLN A 865 22.34 -54.85 -3.62
CA GLN A 865 21.06 -55.14 -3.00
C GLN A 865 20.19 -53.90 -2.75
N ARG A 866 20.83 -52.77 -2.43
CA ARG A 866 20.17 -51.47 -2.24
C ARG A 866 19.51 -50.98 -3.53
N MET A 867 20.23 -51.03 -4.64
CA MET A 867 19.70 -50.65 -5.96
C MET A 867 18.60 -51.59 -6.42
N GLN A 868 18.73 -52.89 -6.14
CA GLN A 868 17.65 -53.86 -6.42
C GLN A 868 16.38 -53.54 -5.63
N SER A 869 16.50 -53.18 -4.36
CA SER A 869 15.37 -52.82 -3.49
C SER A 869 14.65 -51.56 -3.95
N LEU A 870 15.41 -50.51 -4.32
CA LEU A 870 14.86 -49.25 -4.86
C LEU A 870 14.16 -49.47 -6.21
N ALA A 871 14.79 -50.24 -7.11
CA ALA A 871 14.23 -50.59 -8.40
C ALA A 871 12.94 -51.40 -8.26
N ALA A 872 12.91 -52.39 -7.35
CA ALA A 872 11.74 -53.20 -7.06
C ALA A 872 10.59 -52.38 -6.49
N ALA A 873 10.84 -51.52 -5.50
CA ALA A 873 9.84 -50.64 -4.92
C ALA A 873 9.26 -49.64 -5.95
N SER A 874 10.11 -49.08 -6.83
CA SER A 874 9.65 -48.23 -7.93
C SER A 874 8.73 -48.96 -8.91
N VAL A 875 9.01 -50.23 -9.22
CA VAL A 875 8.14 -51.07 -10.05
C VAL A 875 6.83 -51.40 -9.34
N VAL A 876 6.86 -51.73 -8.05
CA VAL A 876 5.65 -51.96 -7.23
C VAL A 876 4.75 -50.72 -7.24
N HIS A 877 5.31 -49.53 -7.00
CA HIS A 877 4.59 -48.25 -7.05
C HIS A 877 3.93 -47.99 -8.41
N GLN A 878 4.67 -48.24 -9.49
CA GLN A 878 4.13 -48.11 -10.85
C GLN A 878 2.97 -49.09 -11.09
N LEU A 879 3.11 -50.34 -10.66
CA LEU A 879 2.08 -51.38 -10.80
C LEU A 879 0.83 -51.09 -9.97
N GLN A 880 0.98 -50.51 -8.78
CA GLN A 880 -0.15 -50.06 -7.94
C GLN A 880 -0.98 -48.95 -8.63
N ALA A 881 -0.35 -48.15 -9.51
CA ALA A 881 -1.00 -47.06 -10.24
C ALA A 881 -1.51 -47.45 -11.64
N MET A 882 -1.24 -48.67 -12.12
CA MET A 882 -1.66 -49.14 -13.44
C MET A 882 -3.06 -49.76 -13.42
N GLU A 883 -3.91 -49.30 -14.34
CA GLU A 883 -5.19 -49.94 -14.67
C GLU A 883 -5.31 -50.06 -16.20
N PRO A 884 -5.59 -51.24 -16.79
CA PRO A 884 -5.60 -52.56 -16.15
C PRO A 884 -4.18 -53.01 -15.80
N ARG A 885 -4.09 -53.90 -14.82
CA ARG A 885 -2.82 -54.53 -14.42
C ARG A 885 -2.30 -55.46 -15.52
N PRO A 886 -0.98 -55.73 -15.59
CA PRO A 886 -0.42 -56.72 -16.50
C PRO A 886 -1.08 -58.09 -16.30
N ALA A 887 -1.29 -58.85 -17.38
CA ALA A 887 -1.89 -60.18 -17.30
C ALA A 887 -1.09 -61.14 -16.41
N SER A 888 0.22 -60.92 -16.27
CA SER A 888 1.10 -61.70 -15.39
C SER A 888 0.83 -61.51 -13.89
N LEU A 889 0.11 -60.46 -13.49
CA LEU A 889 -0.12 -60.12 -12.08
C LEU A 889 -1.34 -60.83 -11.47
N GLU A 890 -2.23 -61.41 -12.29
CA GLU A 890 -3.54 -61.97 -11.86
C GLU A 890 -4.25 -61.10 -10.78
N ASP A 891 -4.97 -61.71 -9.84
CA ASP A 891 -5.60 -61.03 -8.68
C ASP A 891 -4.60 -60.80 -7.52
N VAL A 892 -3.30 -60.95 -7.74
CA VAL A 892 -2.27 -60.83 -6.70
C VAL A 892 -1.87 -59.36 -6.51
N GLU A 893 -1.62 -58.96 -5.26
CA GLU A 893 -1.13 -57.60 -4.98
C GLU A 893 0.27 -57.37 -5.57
N PRO A 894 0.56 -56.20 -6.17
CA PRO A 894 1.85 -55.91 -6.79
C PRO A 894 3.07 -56.16 -5.90
N GLN A 895 2.98 -55.81 -4.61
CA GLN A 895 4.05 -56.04 -3.64
C GLN A 895 4.33 -57.55 -3.45
N ILE A 896 3.29 -58.37 -3.35
CA ILE A 896 3.41 -59.82 -3.16
C ILE A 896 4.02 -60.43 -4.41
N PHE A 897 3.53 -60.06 -5.59
CA PHE A 897 4.02 -60.56 -6.86
C PHE A 897 5.51 -60.25 -7.07
N VAL A 898 5.92 -58.98 -6.91
CA VAL A 898 7.34 -58.59 -7.06
C VAL A 898 8.22 -59.23 -5.98
N SER A 899 7.69 -59.47 -4.76
CA SER A 899 8.45 -60.16 -3.71
C SER A 899 8.73 -61.63 -4.02
N GLN A 900 7.87 -62.29 -4.81
CA GLN A 900 8.12 -63.66 -5.28
C GLN A 900 9.21 -63.69 -6.36
N LEU A 901 9.27 -62.66 -7.20
CA LEU A 901 10.29 -62.53 -8.25
C LEU A 901 11.67 -62.15 -7.68
N LEU A 902 11.68 -61.28 -6.66
CA LEU A 902 12.90 -60.74 -6.05
C LEU A 902 12.82 -60.78 -4.51
N PRO A 903 12.83 -61.99 -3.92
CA PRO A 903 12.63 -62.16 -2.48
C PRO A 903 13.75 -61.50 -1.67
N GLU A 904 15.00 -61.60 -2.11
CA GLU A 904 16.14 -60.99 -1.42
C GLU A 904 16.02 -59.45 -1.38
N ALA A 905 15.51 -58.82 -2.46
CA ALA A 905 15.44 -57.37 -2.57
C ALA A 905 14.38 -56.78 -1.61
N LEU A 906 13.15 -57.27 -1.70
CA LEU A 906 12.04 -56.75 -0.89
C LEU A 906 12.03 -57.25 0.56
N SER A 907 12.69 -58.39 0.86
CA SER A 907 12.85 -58.85 2.25
C SER A 907 13.98 -58.16 3.02
N SER A 908 14.85 -57.40 2.34
CA SER A 908 15.89 -56.60 2.96
C SER A 908 15.31 -55.51 3.87
N GLN A 909 16.11 -54.97 4.81
CA GLN A 909 15.65 -53.89 5.69
C GLN A 909 15.16 -52.67 4.91
N LEU A 910 15.92 -52.26 3.89
CA LEU A 910 15.53 -51.15 3.00
C LEU A 910 14.28 -51.50 2.19
N GLY A 911 14.18 -52.72 1.66
CA GLY A 911 13.01 -53.18 0.91
C GLY A 911 11.71 -53.11 1.71
N ARG A 912 11.72 -53.56 2.98
CA ARG A 912 10.56 -53.47 3.86
C ARG A 912 10.16 -52.03 4.16
N GLN A 913 11.14 -51.17 4.47
CA GLN A 913 10.90 -49.74 4.71
C GLN A 913 10.30 -49.06 3.47
N LEU A 914 10.78 -49.40 2.27
CA LEU A 914 10.23 -48.88 1.02
C LEU A 914 8.79 -49.34 0.77
N LEU A 915 8.45 -50.60 1.10
CA LEU A 915 7.06 -51.08 0.99
C LEU A 915 6.13 -50.37 1.99
N GLU A 916 6.56 -50.17 3.23
CA GLU A 916 5.82 -49.38 4.23
C GLU A 916 5.54 -47.95 3.73
N LEU A 917 6.50 -47.31 3.05
CA LEU A 917 6.31 -45.99 2.44
C LEU A 917 5.24 -45.99 1.34
N LEU A 918 5.07 -47.09 0.61
CA LEU A 918 4.05 -47.22 -0.45
C LEU A 918 2.64 -47.44 0.11
N GLU A 919 2.52 -47.94 1.34
CA GLU A 919 1.24 -48.13 2.02
C GLU A 919 0.69 -46.82 2.61
N LEU A 920 1.52 -45.77 2.73
CA LEU A 920 1.09 -44.47 3.25
C LEU A 920 -0.08 -43.89 2.45
N GLN A 921 -1.15 -43.55 3.16
CA GLN A 921 -2.33 -42.88 2.61
C GLN A 921 -2.63 -41.61 3.41
N VAL A 922 -2.82 -40.50 2.69
CA VAL A 922 -3.30 -39.24 3.29
C VAL A 922 -4.81 -39.16 3.06
N PRO A 923 -5.63 -39.22 4.13
CA PRO A 923 -7.08 -39.15 4.01
C PRO A 923 -7.55 -37.87 3.31
N GLY A 924 -8.56 -37.98 2.45
CA GLY A 924 -9.17 -36.83 1.76
C GLY A 924 -8.39 -36.30 0.56
N GLN A 925 -7.21 -36.84 0.24
CA GLN A 925 -6.43 -36.44 -0.95
C GLN A 925 -6.79 -37.25 -2.20
N ARG A 926 -6.63 -36.63 -3.37
CA ARG A 926 -6.86 -37.28 -4.68
C ARG A 926 -5.83 -38.39 -4.94
N PRO A 927 -6.20 -39.48 -5.65
CA PRO A 927 -5.27 -40.58 -5.97
C PRO A 927 -3.97 -40.12 -6.65
N GLU A 928 -4.03 -39.09 -7.49
CA GLU A 928 -2.86 -38.52 -8.19
C GLU A 928 -1.91 -37.82 -7.22
N VAL A 929 -2.46 -37.08 -6.25
CA VAL A 929 -1.67 -36.40 -5.23
C VAL A 929 -1.00 -37.43 -4.32
N GLN A 930 -1.73 -38.49 -3.95
CA GLN A 930 -1.14 -39.62 -3.22
C GLN A 930 -0.02 -40.31 -4.01
N HIS A 931 -0.23 -40.52 -5.31
CA HIS A 931 0.79 -41.10 -6.19
C HIS A 931 2.04 -40.21 -6.29
N GLN A 932 1.88 -38.90 -6.46
CA GLN A 932 2.97 -37.93 -6.49
C GLN A 932 3.72 -37.87 -5.16
N LEU A 933 3.01 -37.90 -4.03
CA LEU A 933 3.61 -37.94 -2.70
C LEU A 933 4.48 -39.19 -2.50
N ARG A 934 3.97 -40.37 -2.88
CA ARG A 934 4.75 -41.62 -2.84
C ARG A 934 5.97 -41.58 -3.77
N SER A 935 5.84 -41.01 -4.97
CA SER A 935 6.98 -40.78 -5.87
C SER A 935 8.04 -39.87 -5.24
N LEU A 936 7.63 -38.81 -4.54
CA LEU A 936 8.53 -37.91 -3.81
C LEU A 936 9.26 -38.64 -2.68
N LEU A 937 8.54 -39.46 -1.91
CA LEU A 937 9.11 -40.27 -0.82
C LEU A 937 10.11 -41.31 -1.35
N LEU A 938 9.79 -41.99 -2.44
CA LEU A 938 10.73 -42.90 -3.13
C LEU A 938 11.97 -42.16 -3.64
N HIS A 939 11.81 -40.96 -4.18
CA HIS A 939 12.91 -40.12 -4.62
C HIS A 939 13.83 -39.75 -3.44
N ALA A 940 13.26 -39.34 -2.30
CA ALA A 940 14.01 -39.05 -1.08
C ALA A 940 14.73 -40.29 -0.55
N ALA A 941 14.07 -41.46 -0.55
CA ALA A 941 14.65 -42.72 -0.14
C ALA A 941 15.82 -43.15 -1.06
N TYR A 942 15.69 -42.93 -2.37
CA TYR A 942 16.80 -43.14 -3.32
C TYR A 942 18.00 -42.26 -2.96
N LEU A 943 17.80 -40.96 -2.74
CA LEU A 943 18.86 -40.03 -2.40
C LEU A 943 19.56 -40.43 -1.09
N ALA A 944 18.79 -40.82 -0.08
CA ALA A 944 19.34 -41.29 1.20
C ALA A 944 20.13 -42.59 1.07
N ALA A 945 19.68 -43.54 0.24
CA ALA A 945 20.32 -44.85 0.08
C ALA A 945 21.62 -44.81 -0.74
N VAL A 946 21.73 -43.86 -1.69
CA VAL A 946 22.89 -43.73 -2.59
C VAL A 946 23.92 -42.72 -2.09
N ALA A 947 23.54 -41.84 -1.16
CA ALA A 947 24.47 -40.91 -0.57
C ALA A 947 25.59 -41.58 0.23
N GLN A 948 26.79 -41.00 0.15
CA GLN A 948 27.91 -41.44 0.99
C GLN A 948 27.81 -40.82 2.38
N PRO A 949 28.08 -41.58 3.46
CA PRO A 949 28.10 -41.06 4.83
C PRO A 949 29.07 -39.86 4.95
N GLY A 950 28.62 -38.77 5.57
CA GLY A 950 29.46 -37.59 5.85
C GLY A 950 29.69 -36.64 4.66
N ARG A 951 29.09 -36.88 3.49
CA ARG A 951 29.24 -36.01 2.31
C ARG A 951 28.24 -34.85 2.27
N SER A 952 27.15 -34.92 3.03
CA SER A 952 26.11 -33.88 3.04
C SER A 952 25.48 -33.76 4.43
N SER A 953 25.64 -32.58 5.04
CA SER A 953 25.01 -32.22 6.32
C SER A 953 23.49 -32.22 6.26
N LEU A 954 22.91 -32.03 5.08
CA LEU A 954 21.46 -32.08 4.83
C LEU A 954 20.89 -33.49 5.00
N LEU A 955 21.59 -34.51 4.50
CA LEU A 955 21.13 -35.89 4.65
C LEU A 955 21.27 -36.36 6.10
N ASP A 956 22.35 -35.97 6.77
CA ASP A 956 22.53 -36.22 8.21
C ASP A 956 21.41 -35.55 9.04
N PHE A 957 20.95 -34.37 8.62
CA PHE A 957 19.80 -33.68 9.20
C PHE A 957 18.50 -34.49 9.01
N PHE A 958 18.17 -34.90 7.78
CA PHE A 958 16.94 -35.67 7.52
C PHE A 958 16.92 -37.03 8.23
N GLN A 959 18.07 -37.70 8.36
CA GLN A 959 18.16 -38.97 9.10
C GLN A 959 17.89 -38.80 10.59
N GLN A 960 18.28 -37.67 11.18
CA GLN A 960 18.07 -37.39 12.61
C GLN A 960 16.70 -36.80 12.91
N LEU A 961 16.01 -36.27 11.89
CA LEU A 961 14.75 -35.54 12.01
C LEU A 961 13.67 -36.30 12.81
N PRO A 962 13.37 -37.59 12.57
CA PRO A 962 12.32 -38.30 13.31
C PRO A 962 12.57 -38.37 14.82
N THR A 963 13.85 -38.36 15.23
CA THR A 963 14.26 -38.50 16.64
C THR A 963 14.44 -37.16 17.35
N LYS A 964 14.72 -36.08 16.61
CA LYS A 964 15.09 -34.78 17.18
C LYS A 964 14.18 -33.61 16.80
N ALA A 965 13.20 -33.82 15.92
CA ALA A 965 12.34 -32.76 15.37
C ALA A 965 11.72 -31.85 16.43
N SER A 966 11.17 -32.41 17.52
CA SER A 966 10.51 -31.64 18.59
C SER A 966 11.45 -30.69 19.33
N GLY A 967 12.76 -30.98 19.36
CA GLY A 967 13.77 -30.17 20.03
C GLY A 967 14.46 -29.16 19.12
N TRP A 968 14.19 -29.17 17.82
CA TRP A 968 14.89 -28.38 16.81
C TRP A 968 14.03 -27.25 16.25
N PHE A 969 14.68 -26.17 15.83
CA PHE A 969 14.07 -25.18 14.96
C PHE A 969 14.15 -25.70 13.52
N LEU A 970 13.00 -26.02 12.94
CA LEU A 970 12.94 -26.61 11.60
C LEU A 970 12.97 -25.53 10.51
N PRO A 971 13.60 -25.82 9.35
CA PRO A 971 13.59 -24.89 8.23
C PRO A 971 12.16 -24.63 7.75
N GLY A 972 11.91 -23.39 7.28
CA GLY A 972 10.56 -23.03 6.85
C GLY A 972 9.53 -23.10 7.97
N MET A 973 9.89 -22.78 9.22
CA MET A 973 8.94 -22.52 10.30
C MET A 973 8.84 -21.01 10.60
N PRO A 974 7.67 -20.53 11.06
CA PRO A 974 7.54 -19.19 11.62
C PRO A 974 8.59 -18.90 12.70
N HIS A 975 9.11 -17.66 12.71
CA HIS A 975 10.05 -17.19 13.72
C HIS A 975 9.59 -15.85 14.30
N ASP A 976 10.15 -15.47 15.45
CA ASP A 976 9.81 -14.20 16.12
C ASP A 976 10.48 -13.00 15.42
N LEU A 977 9.75 -12.40 14.47
CA LEU A 977 10.20 -11.21 13.73
C LEU A 977 10.64 -10.07 14.64
N MET A 978 9.97 -9.87 15.78
CA MET A 978 10.29 -8.76 16.67
C MET A 978 11.60 -9.02 17.41
N PHE A 979 11.83 -10.27 17.82
CA PHE A 979 13.12 -10.67 18.40
C PHE A 979 14.25 -10.43 17.40
N GLU A 980 14.10 -10.87 16.15
CA GLU A 980 15.12 -10.65 15.12
C GLU A 980 15.34 -9.16 14.79
N ALA A 981 14.28 -8.36 14.68
CA ALA A 981 14.38 -6.93 14.43
C ALA A 981 15.16 -6.21 15.56
N VAL A 982 14.86 -6.53 16.82
CA VAL A 982 15.57 -5.97 17.98
C VAL A 982 17.04 -6.39 17.99
N GLN A 983 17.35 -7.65 17.66
CA GLN A 983 18.72 -8.13 17.59
C GLN A 983 19.51 -7.49 16.44
N ALA A 984 18.88 -7.26 15.28
CA ALA A 984 19.51 -6.58 14.15
C ALA A 984 19.86 -5.13 14.49
N ILE A 985 18.96 -4.41 15.17
CA ILE A 985 19.20 -3.04 15.64
C ILE A 985 20.33 -3.03 16.69
N ARG A 986 20.32 -3.97 17.65
CA ARG A 986 21.42 -4.11 18.63
C ARG A 986 22.78 -4.35 17.97
N ALA A 987 22.82 -5.11 16.87
CA ALA A 987 24.07 -5.48 16.20
C ALA A 987 24.67 -4.37 15.33
N ARG A 988 23.93 -3.31 14.98
CA ARG A 988 24.40 -2.25 14.08
C ARG A 988 23.97 -0.85 14.55
N PRO A 989 24.87 -0.02 15.08
CA PRO A 989 24.64 1.43 15.19
C PRO A 989 24.56 2.07 13.80
N ALA A 990 23.82 3.16 13.64
CA ALA A 990 23.74 3.90 12.38
C ALA A 990 25.07 4.62 12.06
N GLU A 991 25.32 4.91 10.78
CA GLU A 991 26.50 5.68 10.37
C GLU A 991 26.52 7.05 11.08
N GLY A 992 27.56 7.29 11.88
CA GLY A 992 27.75 8.51 12.67
C GLY A 992 27.40 8.41 14.16
N GLU A 993 26.85 7.29 14.65
CA GLU A 993 26.55 7.08 16.06
C GLU A 993 27.72 6.49 16.86
N ASN A 994 27.87 6.89 18.13
CA ASN A 994 28.97 6.42 18.98
C ASN A 994 28.73 4.97 19.47
N PRO A 995 29.60 3.99 19.10
CA PRO A 995 29.42 2.58 19.44
C PRO A 995 29.39 2.30 20.96
N THR A 996 30.00 3.19 21.75
CA THR A 996 30.09 3.02 23.22
C THR A 996 28.81 3.41 23.96
N LEU A 997 27.93 4.19 23.32
CA LEU A 997 26.67 4.66 23.90
C LEU A 997 25.46 3.88 23.39
N TRP A 998 25.62 3.05 22.35
CA TRP A 998 24.56 2.31 21.68
C TRP A 998 23.96 1.21 22.57
N ASN A 999 22.74 1.43 23.05
CA ASN A 999 21.97 0.47 23.85
C ASN A 999 20.47 0.52 23.53
N PRO A 1000 20.07 0.11 22.31
CA PRO A 1000 18.68 0.18 21.88
C PRO A 1000 17.78 -0.68 22.77
N THR A 1001 16.74 -0.04 23.30
CA THR A 1001 15.80 -0.60 24.27
C THR A 1001 14.38 -0.57 23.70
N LEU A 1002 13.67 -1.69 23.84
CA LEU A 1002 12.28 -1.85 23.40
C LEU A 1002 11.32 -1.33 24.47
N TYR A 1003 10.32 -0.57 24.05
CA TYR A 1003 9.22 -0.08 24.87
C TYR A 1003 7.88 -0.46 24.25
N LEU A 1004 6.84 -0.50 25.08
CA LEU A 1004 5.46 -0.68 24.69
C LEU A 1004 4.67 0.57 25.03
N CYS A 1005 3.90 1.07 24.07
CA CYS A 1005 2.98 2.17 24.32
C CYS A 1005 1.85 1.75 25.27
N PRO A 1006 1.00 2.67 25.75
CA PRO A 1006 -0.12 2.35 26.64
C PRO A 1006 -1.18 1.39 26.04
N SER A 1007 -1.13 1.14 24.73
CA SER A 1007 -1.97 0.13 24.04
C SER A 1007 -1.25 -1.19 23.76
N GLY A 1008 0.02 -1.34 24.15
CA GLY A 1008 0.83 -2.53 23.90
C GLY A 1008 1.53 -2.59 22.55
N HIS A 1009 1.58 -1.50 21.77
CA HIS A 1009 2.34 -1.46 20.52
C HIS A 1009 3.83 -1.19 20.78
N PRO A 1010 4.75 -1.96 20.18
CA PRO A 1010 6.18 -1.81 20.39
C PRO A 1010 6.76 -0.58 19.68
N TYR A 1011 7.70 0.09 20.34
CA TYR A 1011 8.55 1.14 19.79
C TYR A 1011 9.95 1.05 20.40
N ILE A 1012 10.98 1.52 19.70
CA ILE A 1012 12.38 1.36 20.12
C ILE A 1012 12.99 2.73 20.39
N ILE A 1013 13.79 2.81 21.45
CA ILE A 1013 14.64 3.95 21.75
C ILE A 1013 16.08 3.48 21.58
N THR A 1014 16.83 4.15 20.72
CA THR A 1014 18.17 3.70 20.30
C THR A 1014 19.25 4.16 21.27
N GLU A 1015 20.05 5.17 20.90
CA GLU A 1015 21.13 5.82 21.67
C GLU A 1015 21.41 5.19 23.04
N CYS A 1016 21.03 5.84 24.15
CA CYS A 1016 21.23 5.33 25.51
C CYS A 1016 20.13 4.37 26.00
N GLY A 1017 19.15 4.04 25.15
CA GLY A 1017 17.99 3.21 25.49
C GLY A 1017 16.94 3.89 26.37
N ARG A 1018 17.11 5.19 26.68
CA ARG A 1018 16.22 5.94 27.57
C ARG A 1018 15.54 7.12 26.86
N PRO A 1019 14.25 7.37 27.12
CA PRO A 1019 13.51 8.41 26.41
C PRO A 1019 13.93 9.83 26.82
N TRP A 1020 14.31 10.63 25.84
CA TRP A 1020 14.57 12.07 26.03
C TRP A 1020 13.45 12.97 25.48
N THR A 1021 12.66 12.43 24.55
CA THR A 1021 11.61 13.17 23.82
C THR A 1021 10.30 12.39 23.82
N ARG A 1022 9.18 13.12 23.83
CA ARG A 1022 7.82 12.57 23.69
C ARG A 1022 7.40 12.53 22.23
N GLY A 1023 6.73 11.45 21.83
CA GLY A 1023 6.18 11.25 20.49
C GLY A 1023 4.79 10.62 20.53
N ARG A 1024 4.28 10.21 19.36
CA ARG A 1024 3.01 9.48 19.23
C ARG A 1024 3.26 8.11 18.60
N CYS A 1025 2.58 7.09 19.13
CA CYS A 1025 2.60 5.75 18.56
C CYS A 1025 2.01 5.76 17.14
N ASN A 1026 2.75 5.26 16.16
CA ASN A 1026 2.32 5.18 14.76
C ASN A 1026 1.07 4.30 14.54
N VAL A 1027 0.76 3.39 15.46
CA VAL A 1027 -0.42 2.51 15.37
C VAL A 1027 -1.64 3.09 16.08
N CYS A 1028 -1.53 3.40 17.38
CA CYS A 1028 -2.68 3.84 18.19
C CYS A 1028 -2.72 5.32 18.53
N GLN A 1029 -1.72 6.10 18.11
CA GLN A 1029 -1.61 7.55 18.32
C GLN A 1029 -1.54 8.01 19.80
N ARG A 1030 -1.48 7.07 20.75
CA ARG A 1030 -1.19 7.35 22.17
C ARG A 1030 0.24 7.87 22.35
N GLN A 1031 0.43 8.68 23.38
CA GLN A 1031 1.72 9.27 23.71
C GLN A 1031 2.76 8.20 24.09
N ILE A 1032 3.96 8.32 23.53
CA ILE A 1032 5.10 7.43 23.76
C ILE A 1032 6.36 8.23 24.09
N GLY A 1033 7.35 7.57 24.69
CA GLY A 1033 8.61 8.23 25.05
C GLY A 1033 8.57 8.81 26.47
N GLY A 1034 9.14 9.99 26.65
CA GLY A 1034 9.35 10.57 27.98
C GLY A 1034 10.27 11.80 27.97
N ALA A 1035 10.76 12.21 29.12
CA ALA A 1035 11.62 13.37 29.27
C ALA A 1035 12.71 13.09 30.32
N GLY A 1036 13.92 13.63 30.12
CA GLY A 1036 14.98 13.51 31.12
C GLY A 1036 15.54 12.10 31.32
N HIS A 1037 15.45 11.22 30.32
CA HIS A 1037 15.75 9.78 30.40
C HIS A 1037 14.73 8.96 31.21
N ASP A 1038 13.60 9.55 31.59
CA ASP A 1038 12.50 8.87 32.27
C ASP A 1038 11.31 8.69 31.33
N ALA A 1039 10.77 7.47 31.26
CA ALA A 1039 9.59 7.17 30.45
C ALA A 1039 8.33 7.78 31.08
N ASP A 1040 7.43 8.27 30.23
CA ASP A 1040 6.12 8.72 30.69
C ASP A 1040 5.33 7.55 31.30
N PRO A 1041 4.41 7.80 32.27
CA PRO A 1041 3.57 6.78 32.87
C PRO A 1041 2.84 5.96 31.78
N ASP A 1042 2.66 4.67 32.04
CA ASP A 1042 2.02 3.69 31.13
C ASP A 1042 2.84 3.27 29.89
N ASN A 1043 4.03 3.85 29.66
CA ASN A 1043 4.98 3.31 28.69
C ASN A 1043 5.86 2.24 29.36
N GLN A 1044 5.68 0.98 28.95
CA GLN A 1044 6.34 -0.15 29.60
C GLN A 1044 7.66 -0.48 28.91
N VAL A 1045 8.76 -0.47 29.65
CA VAL A 1045 10.05 -0.94 29.13
C VAL A 1045 10.07 -2.46 29.06
N GLN A 1046 10.51 -3.01 27.94
CA GLN A 1046 10.68 -4.45 27.74
C GLN A 1046 12.16 -4.74 27.51
N LEU A 1047 12.92 -4.85 28.61
CA LEU A 1047 14.38 -5.02 28.59
C LEU A 1047 14.80 -6.35 27.93
N ASP A 1048 14.05 -7.41 28.22
CA ASP A 1048 14.32 -8.77 27.73
C ASP A 1048 13.04 -9.42 27.20
N ARG A 1049 12.81 -9.33 25.89
CA ARG A 1049 11.90 -10.25 25.19
C ARG A 1049 12.72 -11.48 24.76
N PRO A 1050 12.53 -12.67 25.36
CA PRO A 1050 13.17 -13.88 24.88
C PRO A 1050 12.64 -14.26 23.50
N ASP A 1051 13.45 -14.98 22.72
CA ASP A 1051 13.02 -15.54 21.43
C ASP A 1051 11.77 -16.42 21.62
N GLN A 1052 10.65 -16.01 21.00
CA GLN A 1052 9.38 -16.75 21.06
C GLN A 1052 9.21 -17.72 19.89
N SER A 1053 10.27 -17.96 19.10
CA SER A 1053 10.25 -18.94 18.03
C SER A 1053 9.91 -20.33 18.58
N GLN A 1054 9.04 -21.05 17.87
CA GLN A 1054 8.61 -22.39 18.29
C GLN A 1054 9.52 -23.46 17.66
N ARG A 1055 9.81 -24.51 18.43
CA ARG A 1055 10.54 -25.70 17.98
C ARG A 1055 9.56 -26.75 17.46
N GLY A 1056 10.03 -27.64 16.59
CA GLY A 1056 9.20 -28.65 15.95
C GLY A 1056 8.49 -28.16 14.69
N PHE A 1057 7.64 -29.02 14.15
CA PHE A 1057 6.85 -28.75 12.95
C PHE A 1057 5.49 -28.17 13.33
N LEU A 1058 5.10 -27.06 12.71
CA LEU A 1058 3.80 -26.42 12.91
C LEU A 1058 2.90 -26.67 11.69
N GLU A 1059 1.80 -27.40 11.92
CA GLU A 1059 0.88 -27.84 10.86
C GLU A 1059 0.10 -26.68 10.23
N ASP A 1060 -0.38 -25.72 11.02
CA ASP A 1060 -1.12 -24.55 10.55
C ASP A 1060 -0.54 -23.27 11.19
N PRO A 1061 0.40 -22.57 10.52
CA PRO A 1061 0.95 -21.34 11.03
C PRO A 1061 -0.10 -20.24 10.84
N SER A 1062 -1.04 -20.12 11.78
CA SER A 1062 -2.06 -19.09 11.79
C SER A 1062 -1.45 -17.69 11.55
N ASP A 1063 -1.59 -17.17 10.33
CA ASP A 1063 -1.54 -15.77 9.84
C ASP A 1063 -0.61 -14.72 10.49
N ARG A 1064 0.38 -15.09 11.30
CA ARG A 1064 1.16 -14.16 12.13
C ARG A 1064 2.66 -14.44 12.17
N GLY A 1065 3.15 -15.33 11.32
CA GLY A 1065 4.58 -15.68 11.25
C GLY A 1065 5.27 -14.95 10.10
N GLY A 1066 6.31 -14.18 10.39
CA GLY A 1066 7.26 -13.78 9.36
C GLY A 1066 7.98 -15.00 8.81
N TRP A 1067 8.07 -15.07 7.49
CA TRP A 1067 9.00 -15.96 6.81
C TRP A 1067 10.30 -15.18 6.61
N ARG A 1068 11.46 -15.82 6.76
CA ARG A 1068 12.74 -15.18 6.40
C ARG A 1068 12.67 -14.73 4.93
N SER A 1069 13.60 -13.88 4.48
CA SER A 1069 13.71 -13.34 3.11
C SER A 1069 13.99 -14.40 2.02
N LEU A 1070 13.41 -15.59 2.14
CA LEU A 1070 13.37 -16.62 1.12
C LEU A 1070 12.16 -16.39 0.22
N PRO A 1071 12.29 -16.60 -1.10
CA PRO A 1071 11.15 -16.60 -2.00
C PRO A 1071 10.07 -17.58 -1.53
N ALA A 1072 8.79 -17.24 -1.72
CA ALA A 1072 7.67 -18.07 -1.28
C ALA A 1072 7.77 -19.52 -1.78
N GLY A 1073 8.26 -19.73 -3.01
CA GLY A 1073 8.51 -21.07 -3.55
C GLY A 1073 9.57 -21.87 -2.78
N CYS A 1074 10.62 -21.22 -2.29
CA CYS A 1074 11.65 -21.87 -1.48
C CYS A 1074 11.10 -22.27 -0.10
N VAL A 1075 10.31 -21.40 0.51
CA VAL A 1075 9.63 -21.69 1.79
C VAL A 1075 8.68 -22.88 1.63
N ALA A 1076 7.86 -22.88 0.58
CA ALA A 1076 6.95 -23.98 0.29
C ALA A 1076 7.69 -25.31 0.06
N ALA A 1077 8.78 -25.29 -0.70
CA ALA A 1077 9.60 -26.48 -0.94
C ALA A 1077 10.24 -27.01 0.36
N LEU A 1078 10.79 -26.13 1.20
CA LEU A 1078 11.40 -26.51 2.49
C LEU A 1078 10.40 -27.06 3.51
N ARG A 1079 9.14 -26.63 3.44
CA ARG A 1079 8.06 -27.16 4.30
C ARG A 1079 7.48 -28.47 3.78
N LEU A 1080 7.53 -28.68 2.47
CA LEU A 1080 7.06 -29.90 1.81
C LEU A 1080 8.03 -31.07 2.06
N LEU A 1081 9.33 -30.78 2.01
CA LEU A 1081 10.41 -31.69 2.39
C LEU A 1081 10.45 -31.90 3.91
#